data_AF-K8F3G6-F1
#
_entry.id   AF-K8F3G6-F1
#
_cell.length_a   1.000
_cell.length_b   1.000
_cell.length_c   1.000
_cell.angle_alpha   90.00
_cell.angle_beta   90.00
_cell.angle_gamma   90.00
#
_symmetry.space_group_name_H-M   'P 1'
#
loop_
_entity.id
_entity.type
_entity.pdbx_description
1 polymer ?
#
loop_
_entity_poly.entity_id
_entity_poly.type
_entity_poly.pdbx_seq_one_letter_code
_entity_poly.pdbx_strand_id
1 'polypeptide(L)'
;MVEEQKQKQQRFRETIQRQREKLPIYASKDELVAHIEQNETVIILGETGSGKTTQIPQFVYERMMTMKKENKNNNTEFESNFPPRKEKGTMVAVTQPRRVAAVSVAKRVSQEIGDGGKLGDLVGYGIRFDDCSSEQTRIKFFTDGMLLREALNDPLLSRYGAILVDEAHERTLQTDFLLGTLKAIQEKRRMNILEKDDDNDNNNNNNKRKKRKKRPPPPPLKLIIMSATLDASSFSDFFDACPIIYIKGRTFPVETYYLKEPEEDYIDAALCSVMQINEDEKDIKGDVLVFLTGQEEIESLGKLLTQRGKDTYPQLNVVLLFAAMPAEEQMKVFEETPKGTRKIVLATNIAETSLTIPGIRYVVDTGLTKMRTFKAKSGVEELKVVPIARSQATQRCGRAGREAPGKCYRLYTEDTMFSLAEQVVPELLRTNLAGVVLMLKAMGVNDVLTFPFIDKPSTEGLLRSLELLYSLGALDDKGELNKIGRQMSKFPLEPMACKCIIESRNQKCTEEIVAILAMLSTENVFVGRTIQVAKHKTGDHMTLLNLYADYSKVSRNGKKKWCNSHGVSFRAMNKAEKIKEQLSRSIGHIEDWDEDEEKDEEREGEEKEEKQEKENKSVRIRKALTAGFFMNAAKKESISDGSGGGSNSMFVTLIGGNRLFVHPSSTTFHKFSSRETAKEAVGISSSYIIFNELIRTNKLYARDVSVIEGEWLTEFGSRVFGTQR
;
A
#
# COMPACT_ATOMS: atom_id res chain seq x y z
N MET A 1 -30.57 -14.58 31.54
CA MET A 1 -29.90 -13.83 30.45
C MET A 1 -28.42 -13.52 30.73
N VAL A 2 -28.06 -12.86 31.83
CA VAL A 2 -26.65 -12.51 32.14
C VAL A 2 -25.76 -13.76 32.34
N GLU A 3 -26.29 -14.77 33.02
CA GLU A 3 -25.58 -16.02 33.32
C GLU A 3 -25.36 -16.90 32.07
N GLU A 4 -26.34 -16.90 31.16
CA GLU A 4 -26.28 -17.57 29.86
C GLU A 4 -25.26 -16.89 28.91
N GLN A 5 -25.17 -15.55 28.95
CA GLN A 5 -24.14 -14.81 28.23
C GLN A 5 -22.74 -15.10 28.77
N LYS A 6 -22.57 -15.17 30.09
CA LYS A 6 -21.28 -15.54 30.73
C LYS A 6 -20.85 -16.96 30.35
N GLN A 7 -21.77 -17.94 30.38
CA GLN A 7 -21.46 -19.32 29.98
C GLN A 7 -21.10 -19.44 28.49
N LYS A 8 -21.81 -18.73 27.59
CA LYS A 8 -21.45 -18.67 26.16
C LYS A 8 -20.06 -18.07 25.95
N GLN A 9 -19.74 -17.01 26.68
CA GLN A 9 -18.43 -16.35 26.59
C GLN A 9 -17.31 -17.24 27.15
N GLN A 10 -17.55 -18.00 28.21
CA GLN A 10 -16.59 -18.95 28.77
C GLN A 10 -16.30 -20.13 27.82
N ARG A 11 -17.33 -20.74 27.22
CA ARG A 11 -17.16 -21.79 26.20
C ARG A 11 -16.40 -21.29 24.97
N PHE A 12 -16.67 -20.05 24.55
CA PHE A 12 -15.94 -19.41 23.46
C PHE A 12 -14.45 -19.22 23.79
N ARG A 13 -14.12 -18.81 25.01
CA ARG A 13 -12.73 -18.69 25.51
C ARG A 13 -11.98 -20.01 25.47
N GLU A 14 -12.57 -21.07 26.03
CA GLU A 14 -11.96 -22.40 26.05
C GLU A 14 -11.71 -22.94 24.64
N THR A 15 -12.64 -22.67 23.72
CA THR A 15 -12.51 -23.08 22.31
C THR A 15 -11.34 -22.36 21.63
N ILE A 16 -11.21 -21.04 21.82
CA ILE A 16 -10.10 -20.26 21.25
C ILE A 16 -8.77 -20.68 21.85
N GLN A 17 -8.69 -20.86 23.17
CA GLN A 17 -7.46 -21.26 23.84
C GLN A 17 -6.95 -22.61 23.34
N ARG A 18 -7.84 -23.60 23.21
CA ARG A 18 -7.50 -24.90 22.61
C ARG A 18 -7.06 -24.80 21.15
N GLN A 19 -7.59 -23.85 20.38
CA GLN A 19 -7.13 -23.60 19.01
C GLN A 19 -5.71 -23.02 19.00
N ARG A 20 -5.41 -22.08 19.91
CA ARG A 20 -4.08 -21.45 20.04
C ARG A 20 -3.01 -22.47 20.41
N GLU A 21 -3.29 -23.32 21.39
CA GLU A 21 -2.38 -24.40 21.84
C GLU A 21 -2.06 -25.42 20.75
N LYS A 22 -2.97 -25.58 19.78
CA LYS A 22 -2.74 -26.46 18.62
C LYS A 22 -1.84 -25.83 17.57
N LEU A 23 -1.55 -24.52 17.59
CA LEU A 23 -0.71 -23.89 16.56
C LEU A 23 0.76 -24.32 16.71
N PRO A 24 1.49 -24.54 15.61
CA PRO A 24 2.90 -24.94 15.64
C PRO A 24 3.77 -24.04 16.52
N ILE A 25 3.54 -22.73 16.47
CA ILE A 25 4.32 -21.75 17.22
C ILE A 25 4.16 -21.84 18.74
N TYR A 26 3.04 -22.39 19.22
CA TYR A 26 2.77 -22.43 20.66
C TYR A 26 3.71 -23.40 21.38
N ALA A 27 4.11 -24.49 20.71
CA ALA A 27 5.05 -25.47 21.27
C ALA A 27 6.45 -24.88 21.53
N SER A 28 6.84 -23.86 20.77
CA SER A 28 8.14 -23.17 20.87
C SER A 28 8.04 -21.82 21.58
N LYS A 29 6.95 -21.54 22.33
CA LYS A 29 6.69 -20.23 22.94
C LYS A 29 7.87 -19.74 23.80
N ASP A 30 8.31 -20.55 24.75
CA ASP A 30 9.29 -20.13 25.76
C ASP A 30 10.69 -19.94 25.14
N GLU A 31 11.09 -20.84 24.24
CA GLU A 31 12.34 -20.73 23.48
C GLU A 31 12.37 -19.48 22.60
N LEU A 32 11.26 -19.20 21.91
CA LEU A 32 11.13 -18.02 21.04
C LEU A 32 11.25 -16.71 21.84
N VAL A 33 10.56 -16.64 22.97
CA VAL A 33 10.63 -15.47 23.86
C VAL A 33 12.05 -15.29 24.39
N ALA A 34 12.72 -16.36 24.82
CA ALA A 34 14.11 -16.29 25.27
C ALA A 34 15.06 -15.74 24.20
N HIS A 35 14.92 -16.17 22.95
CA HIS A 35 15.74 -15.66 21.84
C HIS A 35 15.47 -14.17 21.55
N ILE A 36 14.21 -13.74 21.58
CA ILE A 36 13.81 -12.33 21.42
C ILE A 36 14.41 -11.47 22.55
N GLU A 37 14.52 -12.01 23.76
CA GLU A 37 15.09 -11.29 24.90
C GLU A 37 16.60 -11.09 24.77
N GLN A 38 17.31 -12.12 24.34
CA GLN A 38 18.77 -12.12 24.25
C GLN A 38 19.31 -11.29 23.09
N ASN A 39 18.50 -11.03 22.06
CA ASN A 39 18.94 -10.37 20.83
C ASN A 39 18.17 -9.06 20.60
N GLU A 40 18.82 -8.04 20.04
CA GLU A 40 18.09 -6.82 19.64
C GLU A 40 17.22 -7.05 18.42
N THR A 41 17.68 -7.87 17.49
CA THR A 41 16.97 -8.27 16.28
C THR A 41 16.92 -9.78 16.17
N VAL A 42 15.78 -10.34 15.77
CA VAL A 42 15.64 -11.76 15.43
C VAL A 42 14.85 -11.90 14.13
N ILE A 43 15.18 -12.92 13.35
CA ILE A 43 14.39 -13.31 12.17
C ILE A 43 13.65 -14.59 12.49
N ILE A 44 12.34 -14.59 12.30
CA ILE A 44 11.46 -15.74 12.52
C ILE A 44 10.93 -16.21 11.18
N LEU A 45 11.39 -17.39 10.79
CA LEU A 45 10.90 -18.11 9.62
C LEU A 45 9.79 -19.06 10.03
N GLY A 46 8.74 -19.11 9.23
CA GLY A 46 7.75 -20.17 9.35
C GLY A 46 6.67 -20.03 8.30
N GLU A 47 6.04 -21.13 7.95
CA GLU A 47 4.98 -21.11 6.95
C GLU A 47 3.79 -20.24 7.39
N THR A 48 3.04 -19.72 6.43
CA THR A 48 1.74 -19.09 6.70
C THR A 48 0.79 -20.08 7.39
N GLY A 49 0.08 -19.62 8.42
CA GLY A 49 -0.80 -20.48 9.23
C GLY A 49 -0.13 -21.12 10.45
N SER A 50 1.19 -20.99 10.62
CA SER A 50 1.89 -21.46 11.83
C SER A 50 1.56 -20.67 13.10
N GLY A 51 0.92 -19.50 12.97
CA GLY A 51 0.51 -18.64 14.08
C GLY A 51 1.44 -17.45 14.37
N LYS A 52 2.45 -17.17 13.53
CA LYS A 52 3.41 -16.06 13.70
C LYS A 52 2.72 -14.73 14.06
N THR A 53 1.87 -14.26 13.16
CA THR A 53 1.23 -12.95 13.25
C THR A 53 0.27 -12.81 14.42
N THR A 54 -0.43 -13.89 14.78
CA THR A 54 -1.43 -13.84 15.85
C THR A 54 -0.80 -14.04 17.23
N GLN A 55 0.17 -14.95 17.37
CA GLN A 55 0.69 -15.36 18.68
C GLN A 55 1.93 -14.58 19.14
N ILE A 56 2.89 -14.29 18.26
CA ILE A 56 4.15 -13.63 18.68
C ILE A 56 3.90 -12.26 19.33
N PRO A 57 3.04 -11.38 18.80
CA PRO A 57 2.76 -10.10 19.46
C PRO A 57 2.22 -10.27 20.88
N GLN A 58 1.40 -11.30 21.11
CA GLN A 58 0.85 -11.63 22.42
C GLN A 58 1.95 -12.12 23.37
N PHE A 59 2.81 -13.04 22.91
CA PHE A 59 3.92 -13.57 23.72
C PHE A 59 4.90 -12.47 24.14
N VAL A 60 5.27 -11.60 23.20
CA VAL A 60 6.17 -10.45 23.46
C VAL A 60 5.51 -9.48 24.43
N TYR A 61 4.23 -9.14 24.23
CA TYR A 61 3.51 -8.23 25.13
C TYR A 61 3.36 -8.83 26.54
N GLU A 62 2.95 -10.09 26.67
CA GLU A 62 2.85 -10.81 27.95
C GLU A 62 4.18 -10.77 28.71
N ARG A 63 5.29 -11.01 28.00
CA ARG A 63 6.62 -10.99 28.59
C ARG A 63 7.04 -9.58 29.03
N MET A 64 6.83 -8.58 28.19
CA MET A 64 7.09 -7.17 28.54
C MET A 64 6.28 -6.69 29.76
N MET A 65 5.08 -7.26 29.99
CA MET A 65 4.23 -6.90 31.14
C MET A 65 4.60 -7.64 32.43
N THR A 66 5.10 -8.88 32.33
CA THR A 66 5.52 -9.68 33.49
C THR A 66 6.88 -9.23 34.06
N MET A 67 7.71 -8.56 33.25
CA MET A 67 9.02 -8.00 33.63
C MET A 67 9.01 -6.82 34.64
N LYS A 68 7.91 -6.53 35.37
CA LYS A 68 7.84 -5.42 36.33
C LYS A 68 7.86 -5.87 37.79
N LYS A 69 9.01 -5.57 38.44
CA LYS A 69 9.38 -5.71 39.86
C LYS A 69 9.80 -7.12 40.33
N GLU A 70 11.02 -7.53 39.99
CA GLU A 70 11.90 -8.01 41.06
C GLU A 70 12.63 -6.78 41.59
N ASN A 71 12.25 -6.31 42.78
CA ASN A 71 12.93 -5.19 43.43
C ASN A 71 13.35 -5.66 44.83
N LYS A 72 14.67 -5.62 45.06
CA LYS A 72 15.34 -5.14 46.28
C LYS A 72 15.81 -6.07 47.39
N ASN A 73 16.00 -7.39 47.20
CA ASN A 73 16.66 -8.18 48.26
C ASN A 73 18.01 -8.82 47.95
N ASN A 74 18.46 -8.96 46.71
CA ASN A 74 19.78 -9.56 46.44
C ASN A 74 20.64 -8.62 45.57
N ASN A 75 21.78 -8.22 46.13
CA ASN A 75 22.85 -7.40 45.54
C ASN A 75 23.51 -8.09 44.34
N THR A 76 22.79 -8.23 43.24
CA THR A 76 23.38 -8.58 41.93
C THR A 76 22.75 -7.67 40.88
N GLU A 77 23.52 -6.68 40.45
CA GLU A 77 23.18 -5.79 39.35
C GLU A 77 23.07 -6.60 38.05
N PHE A 78 21.84 -6.82 37.60
CA PHE A 78 21.55 -7.05 36.19
C PHE A 78 20.40 -6.10 35.82
N GLU A 79 20.72 -5.08 35.03
CA GLU A 79 19.76 -4.08 34.55
C GLU A 79 18.72 -4.72 33.62
N SER A 80 17.45 -4.65 34.00
CA SER A 80 16.34 -5.09 33.16
C SER A 80 16.04 -4.05 32.06
N ASN A 81 16.02 -4.47 30.80
CA ASN A 81 15.84 -3.60 29.62
C ASN A 81 14.39 -3.13 29.31
N PHE A 82 13.41 -3.23 30.23
CA PHE A 82 12.02 -2.83 29.94
C PHE A 82 11.36 -1.91 31.02
N PRO A 83 10.74 -0.77 30.64
CA PRO A 83 10.32 0.28 31.58
C PRO A 83 8.89 0.13 32.18
N PRO A 84 8.60 0.63 33.41
CA PRO A 84 7.32 0.55 34.16
C PRO A 84 6.04 1.06 33.47
N ARG A 85 4.85 0.68 34.02
CA ARG A 85 3.49 0.68 33.37
C ARG A 85 2.92 2.05 32.98
N LYS A 86 3.63 3.14 33.28
CA LYS A 86 3.32 4.53 32.89
C LYS A 86 4.42 5.19 32.05
N GLU A 87 5.40 4.41 31.57
CA GLU A 87 6.53 4.91 30.79
C GLU A 87 6.43 4.56 29.31
N LYS A 88 7.12 5.36 28.49
CA LYS A 88 7.41 5.13 27.07
C LYS A 88 8.04 3.74 26.88
N GLY A 89 7.80 3.07 25.76
CA GLY A 89 8.41 1.76 25.46
C GLY A 89 7.60 0.54 25.91
N THR A 90 6.30 0.71 26.18
CA THR A 90 5.41 -0.38 26.67
C THR A 90 4.46 -0.92 25.61
N MET A 91 4.53 -0.40 24.38
CA MET A 91 3.72 -0.86 23.26
C MET A 91 4.48 -1.84 22.36
N VAL A 92 3.72 -2.73 21.74
CA VAL A 92 4.14 -3.62 20.67
C VAL A 92 3.47 -3.16 19.38
N ALA A 93 4.27 -2.85 18.37
CA ALA A 93 3.76 -2.60 17.02
C ALA A 93 3.99 -3.82 16.14
N VAL A 94 3.01 -4.13 15.30
CA VAL A 94 3.10 -5.18 14.28
C VAL A 94 2.78 -4.54 12.95
N THR A 95 3.66 -4.63 11.96
CA THR A 95 3.37 -4.12 10.63
C THR A 95 2.95 -5.24 9.69
N GLN A 96 2.14 -4.87 8.72
CA GLN A 96 1.61 -5.70 7.67
C GLN A 96 1.67 -4.92 6.36
N PRO A 97 2.12 -5.52 5.24
CA PRO A 97 2.09 -4.85 3.94
C PRO A 97 0.64 -4.57 3.50
N ARG A 98 -0.31 -5.41 3.91
CA ARG A 98 -1.71 -5.36 3.44
C ARG A 98 -2.66 -4.79 4.49
N ARG A 99 -3.46 -3.80 4.09
CA ARG A 99 -4.53 -3.19 4.91
C ARG A 99 -5.51 -4.21 5.48
N VAL A 100 -5.98 -5.14 4.64
CA VAL A 100 -6.97 -6.15 5.04
C VAL A 100 -6.39 -7.09 6.09
N ALA A 101 -5.12 -7.48 5.96
CA ALA A 101 -4.42 -8.31 6.93
C ALA A 101 -4.27 -7.58 8.28
N ALA A 102 -3.83 -6.31 8.28
CA ALA A 102 -3.71 -5.52 9.51
C ALA A 102 -5.04 -5.47 10.31
N VAL A 103 -6.16 -5.21 9.62
CA VAL A 103 -7.49 -5.11 10.25
C VAL A 103 -8.00 -6.48 10.72
N SER A 104 -7.91 -7.51 9.88
CA SER A 104 -8.46 -8.83 10.18
C SER A 104 -7.69 -9.52 11.31
N VAL A 105 -6.37 -9.40 11.31
CA VAL A 105 -5.50 -9.92 12.36
C VAL A 105 -5.72 -9.15 13.66
N ALA A 106 -5.79 -7.82 13.63
CA ALA A 106 -6.07 -7.05 14.85
C ALA A 106 -7.40 -7.45 15.49
N LYS A 107 -8.44 -7.63 14.68
CA LYS A 107 -9.75 -8.14 15.14
C LYS A 107 -9.64 -9.55 15.70
N ARG A 108 -8.88 -10.44 15.08
CA ARG A 108 -8.66 -11.81 15.57
C ARG A 108 -7.91 -11.80 16.91
N VAL A 109 -6.83 -11.05 17.02
CA VAL A 109 -6.02 -10.95 18.25
C VAL A 109 -6.81 -10.28 19.37
N SER A 110 -7.66 -9.30 19.08
CA SER A 110 -8.54 -8.71 20.10
C SER A 110 -9.54 -9.73 20.67
N GLN A 111 -10.02 -10.67 19.84
CA GLN A 111 -10.88 -11.78 20.28
C GLN A 111 -10.11 -12.85 21.07
N GLU A 112 -8.82 -13.06 20.76
CA GLU A 112 -7.98 -14.06 21.43
C GLU A 112 -7.52 -13.63 22.83
N ILE A 113 -7.35 -12.32 23.09
CA ILE A 113 -6.91 -11.84 24.40
C ILE A 113 -8.05 -11.79 25.41
N GLY A 114 -7.89 -12.57 26.48
CA GLY A 114 -8.33 -12.38 27.88
C GLY A 114 -9.83 -12.24 28.18
N ASP A 115 -10.52 -11.38 27.44
CA ASP A 115 -11.93 -11.06 27.65
C ASP A 115 -12.75 -10.93 26.35
N GLY A 116 -12.16 -11.24 25.19
CA GLY A 116 -12.78 -10.92 23.90
C GLY A 116 -12.83 -9.41 23.71
N GLY A 117 -11.69 -8.76 23.97
CA GLY A 117 -11.55 -7.32 24.02
C GLY A 117 -12.10 -6.64 22.76
N LYS A 118 -12.80 -5.53 22.97
CA LYS A 118 -13.30 -4.70 21.87
C LYS A 118 -12.10 -4.16 21.09
N LEU A 119 -12.15 -4.32 19.77
CA LEU A 119 -11.16 -3.74 18.88
C LEU A 119 -11.12 -2.22 19.08
N GLY A 120 -9.92 -1.68 19.26
CA GLY A 120 -9.67 -0.27 19.61
C GLY A 120 -9.32 -0.05 21.08
N ASP A 121 -9.55 -1.04 21.96
CA ASP A 121 -9.15 -0.97 23.37
C ASP A 121 -7.68 -1.43 23.51
N LEU A 122 -7.42 -2.61 24.09
CA LEU A 122 -6.06 -3.14 24.28
C LEU A 122 -5.35 -3.45 22.96
N VAL A 123 -6.11 -3.95 21.98
CA VAL A 123 -5.64 -4.26 20.63
C VAL A 123 -6.32 -3.31 19.66
N GLY A 124 -5.53 -2.66 18.81
CA GLY A 124 -6.02 -1.72 17.81
C GLY A 124 -5.29 -1.87 16.49
N TYR A 125 -5.71 -1.09 15.50
CA TYR A 125 -4.97 -0.96 14.24
C TYR A 125 -4.89 0.49 13.78
N GLY A 126 -3.86 0.82 13.01
CA GLY A 126 -3.71 2.09 12.30
C GLY A 126 -3.32 1.85 10.84
N ILE A 127 -4.25 2.11 9.92
CA ILE A 127 -4.00 2.02 8.47
C ILE A 127 -4.22 3.39 7.82
N ARG A 128 -3.74 3.57 6.59
CA ARG A 128 -3.95 4.83 5.86
C ARG A 128 -5.45 5.11 5.72
N PHE A 129 -5.87 6.27 6.22
CA PHE A 129 -7.25 6.73 6.21
C PHE A 129 -8.23 6.03 7.17
N ASP A 130 -7.74 5.23 8.13
CA ASP A 130 -8.58 4.52 9.11
C ASP A 130 -7.75 4.13 10.35
N ASP A 131 -8.07 4.65 11.53
CA ASP A 131 -7.41 4.31 12.80
C ASP A 131 -8.45 3.88 13.83
N CYS A 132 -8.27 2.68 14.38
CA CYS A 132 -9.09 2.12 15.45
C CYS A 132 -8.17 1.78 16.62
N SER A 133 -7.87 2.79 17.43
CA SER A 133 -7.08 2.67 18.65
C SER A 133 -7.49 3.71 19.70
N SER A 134 -7.05 3.50 20.93
CA SER A 134 -7.28 4.40 22.07
C SER A 134 -6.01 4.51 22.91
N GLU A 135 -6.04 5.34 23.96
CA GLU A 135 -4.93 5.44 24.93
C GLU A 135 -4.66 4.12 25.67
N GLN A 136 -5.63 3.19 25.68
CA GLN A 136 -5.49 1.86 26.28
C GLN A 136 -4.78 0.87 25.37
N THR A 137 -4.63 1.18 24.08
CA THR A 137 -4.00 0.28 23.11
C THR A 137 -2.55 0.00 23.49
N ARG A 138 -2.18 -1.28 23.48
CA ARG A 138 -0.81 -1.75 23.77
C ARG A 138 -0.24 -2.63 22.67
N ILE A 139 -1.09 -3.35 21.94
CA ILE A 139 -0.71 -4.04 20.71
C ILE A 139 -1.41 -3.33 19.56
N LYS A 140 -0.64 -2.70 18.67
CA LYS A 140 -1.19 -1.96 17.54
C LYS A 140 -0.67 -2.53 16.22
N PHE A 141 -1.60 -2.94 15.36
CA PHE A 141 -1.30 -3.42 14.02
C PHE A 141 -1.31 -2.26 13.02
N PHE A 142 -0.31 -2.18 12.17
CA PHE A 142 -0.13 -1.09 11.22
C PHE A 142 -0.03 -1.62 9.81
N THR A 143 -0.41 -0.80 8.83
CA THR A 143 0.29 -0.87 7.55
C THR A 143 1.68 -0.26 7.69
N ASP A 144 2.69 -0.80 7.01
CA ASP A 144 4.09 -0.34 7.09
C ASP A 144 4.24 1.19 6.99
N GLY A 145 3.58 1.80 6.00
CA GLY A 145 3.59 3.25 5.81
C GLY A 145 3.01 4.08 6.95
N MET A 146 2.15 3.52 7.80
CA MET A 146 1.62 4.21 8.98
C MET A 146 2.60 4.22 10.14
N LEU A 147 3.40 3.16 10.32
CA LEU A 147 4.47 3.16 11.31
C LEU A 147 5.60 4.10 10.88
N LEU A 148 5.92 4.15 9.59
CA LEU A 148 6.83 5.15 9.02
C LEU A 148 6.37 6.59 9.28
N ARG A 149 5.07 6.87 9.13
CA ARG A 149 4.51 8.18 9.49
C ARG A 149 4.63 8.45 11.00
N GLU A 150 4.45 7.44 11.83
CA GLU A 150 4.64 7.61 13.26
C GLU A 150 6.10 7.96 13.60
N ALA A 151 7.07 7.37 12.89
CA ALA A 151 8.48 7.71 13.00
C ALA A 151 8.80 9.16 12.58
N LEU A 152 8.00 9.79 11.71
CA LEU A 152 8.16 11.23 11.41
C LEU A 152 7.85 12.11 12.62
N ASN A 153 6.86 11.73 13.43
CA ASN A 153 6.44 12.49 14.62
C ASN A 153 7.26 12.11 15.87
N ASP A 154 7.63 10.85 16.01
CA ASP A 154 8.51 10.33 17.06
C ASP A 154 9.70 9.61 16.39
N PRO A 155 10.78 10.33 16.04
CA PRO A 155 11.94 9.77 15.32
C PRO A 155 12.69 8.65 16.03
N LEU A 156 12.44 8.46 17.33
CA LEU A 156 12.97 7.33 18.08
C LEU A 156 11.93 6.23 18.28
N LEU A 157 10.69 6.40 17.81
CA LEU A 157 9.56 5.51 18.04
C LEU A 157 9.37 5.17 19.53
N SER A 158 9.64 6.14 20.39
CA SER A 158 9.85 5.97 21.84
C SER A 158 8.72 5.26 22.59
N ARG A 159 7.50 5.22 22.04
CA ARG A 159 6.36 4.46 22.59
C ARG A 159 6.53 2.94 22.54
N TYR A 160 7.33 2.42 21.62
CA TYR A 160 7.47 1.00 21.34
C TYR A 160 8.70 0.39 21.99
N GLY A 161 8.51 -0.73 22.69
CA GLY A 161 9.58 -1.59 23.18
C GLY A 161 9.91 -2.73 22.22
N ALA A 162 8.92 -3.16 21.42
CA ALA A 162 9.12 -4.14 20.35
C ALA A 162 8.35 -3.76 19.08
N ILE A 163 8.96 -3.99 17.94
CA ILE A 163 8.36 -3.84 16.61
C ILE A 163 8.52 -5.16 15.86
N LEU A 164 7.41 -5.68 15.36
CA LEU A 164 7.37 -6.86 14.52
C LEU A 164 7.08 -6.41 13.08
N VAL A 165 7.95 -6.77 12.13
CA VAL A 165 7.73 -6.55 10.70
C VAL A 165 7.31 -7.88 10.10
N ASP A 166 6.02 -8.02 9.76
CA ASP A 166 5.49 -9.27 9.22
C ASP A 166 5.46 -9.29 7.69
N GLU A 167 5.39 -10.51 7.14
CA GLU A 167 5.36 -10.77 5.70
C GLU A 167 6.52 -10.06 4.97
N ALA A 168 7.71 -9.99 5.60
CA ALA A 168 8.87 -9.27 5.07
C ALA A 168 9.33 -9.77 3.69
N HIS A 169 8.96 -11.01 3.34
CA HIS A 169 9.17 -11.60 2.01
C HIS A 169 8.36 -10.94 0.89
N GLU A 170 7.33 -10.14 1.17
CA GLU A 170 6.64 -9.37 0.13
C GLU A 170 7.53 -8.24 -0.43
N ARG A 171 8.63 -7.87 0.26
CA ARG A 171 9.65 -6.89 -0.19
C ARG A 171 9.03 -5.62 -0.79
N THR A 172 8.00 -5.09 -0.12
CA THR A 172 7.32 -3.87 -0.56
C THR A 172 8.20 -2.65 -0.31
N LEU A 173 7.93 -1.56 -1.04
CA LEU A 173 8.67 -0.30 -0.90
C LEU A 173 8.65 0.21 0.55
N GLN A 174 7.49 0.12 1.21
CA GLN A 174 7.34 0.60 2.58
C GLN A 174 7.99 -0.35 3.59
N THR A 175 7.95 -1.67 3.37
CA THR A 175 8.61 -2.65 4.24
C THR A 175 10.12 -2.46 4.25
N ASP A 176 10.75 -2.40 3.08
CA ASP A 176 12.20 -2.23 2.95
C ASP A 176 12.65 -0.88 3.53
N PHE A 177 11.89 0.18 3.26
CA PHE A 177 12.18 1.49 3.82
C PHE A 177 12.03 1.52 5.35
N LEU A 178 11.01 0.83 5.88
CA LEU A 178 10.82 0.67 7.32
C LEU A 178 11.99 -0.08 7.96
N LEU A 179 12.46 -1.17 7.36
CA LEU A 179 13.59 -1.94 7.89
C LEU A 179 14.87 -1.10 7.99
N GLY A 180 15.20 -0.33 6.94
CA GLY A 180 16.33 0.60 6.99
C GLY A 180 16.16 1.70 8.05
N THR A 181 14.94 2.21 8.20
CA THR A 181 14.60 3.22 9.23
C THR A 181 14.74 2.63 10.64
N LEU A 182 14.27 1.40 10.85
CA LEU A 182 14.36 0.71 12.14
C LEU A 182 15.79 0.40 12.54
N LYS A 183 16.66 -0.02 11.59
CA LYS A 183 18.10 -0.19 11.84
C LYS A 183 18.72 1.13 12.32
N ALA A 184 18.43 2.24 11.64
CA ALA A 184 18.91 3.56 12.04
C ALA A 184 18.36 4.02 13.41
N ILE A 185 17.12 3.65 13.75
CA ILE A 185 16.53 3.95 15.06
C ILE A 185 17.16 3.12 16.17
N GLN A 186 17.41 1.82 15.97
CA GLN A 186 18.11 0.97 16.94
C GLN A 186 19.49 1.55 17.26
N GLU A 187 20.26 1.92 16.23
CA GLU A 187 21.56 2.59 16.39
C GLU A 187 21.48 3.90 17.18
N LYS A 188 20.54 4.78 16.83
CA LYS A 188 20.34 6.04 17.56
C LYS A 188 19.94 5.83 19.01
N ARG A 189 19.09 4.84 19.31
CA ARG A 189 18.71 4.52 20.70
C ARG A 189 19.90 4.01 21.49
N ARG A 190 20.74 3.16 20.89
CA ARG A 190 21.98 2.64 21.50
C ARG A 190 22.94 3.77 21.85
N MET A 191 23.23 4.67 20.90
CA MET A 191 24.13 5.81 21.13
C MET A 191 23.63 6.75 22.23
N ASN A 192 22.32 7.04 22.25
CA ASN A 192 21.73 7.90 23.29
C ASN A 192 21.81 7.30 24.71
N ILE A 193 21.91 5.96 24.82
CA ILE A 193 22.11 5.29 26.11
C ILE A 193 23.58 5.43 26.53
N LEU A 194 24.52 5.14 25.63
CA LEU A 194 25.96 5.25 25.90
C LEU A 194 26.39 6.67 26.30
N GLU A 195 25.89 7.70 25.61
CA GLU A 195 26.19 9.11 25.94
C GLU A 195 25.75 9.51 27.36
N LYS A 196 24.75 8.84 27.93
CA LYS A 196 24.26 9.11 29.29
C LYS A 196 25.19 8.51 30.34
N ASP A 197 25.82 7.38 30.07
CA ASP A 197 26.71 6.72 31.01
C ASP A 197 28.03 7.52 31.15
N ASP A 198 28.55 8.06 30.05
CA ASP A 198 29.72 8.95 30.04
C ASP A 198 29.50 10.28 30.79
N ASP A 199 28.29 10.84 30.73
CA ASP A 199 27.91 12.08 31.44
C ASP A 199 27.81 11.88 32.98
N ASN A 200 27.57 10.64 33.42
CA ASN A 200 27.49 10.29 34.85
C ASN A 200 28.89 10.09 35.47
N ASP A 201 29.85 9.53 34.74
CA ASP A 201 31.21 9.30 35.25
C ASP A 201 32.04 10.59 35.36
N ASN A 202 31.76 11.62 34.55
CA ASN A 202 32.49 12.89 34.58
C ASN A 202 31.97 13.92 35.61
N ASN A 203 30.96 13.60 36.41
CA ASN A 203 30.26 14.56 37.27
C ASN A 203 30.79 14.62 38.72
N ASN A 204 32.05 14.26 38.95
CA ASN A 204 32.73 14.41 40.24
C ASN A 204 33.26 15.83 40.53
N ASN A 205 32.92 16.83 39.70
CA ASN A 205 33.32 18.22 39.90
C ASN A 205 32.15 19.13 40.33
N ASN A 206 32.29 19.65 41.55
CA ASN A 206 31.39 20.53 42.30
C ASN A 206 31.01 21.84 41.57
N ASN A 207 30.08 21.80 40.61
CA ASN A 207 29.38 23.01 40.19
C ASN A 207 27.88 22.76 39.99
N LYS A 208 27.12 23.00 41.08
CA LYS A 208 25.65 23.00 41.14
C LYS A 208 25.05 24.12 40.27
N ARG A 209 25.13 24.01 38.94
CA ARG A 209 24.17 24.67 38.04
C ARG A 209 23.00 23.73 37.83
N LYS A 210 21.79 24.18 38.17
CA LYS A 210 20.51 23.49 37.95
C LYS A 210 20.31 23.19 36.45
N LYS A 211 20.96 22.15 35.91
CA LYS A 211 20.65 21.58 34.59
C LYS A 211 19.25 20.98 34.68
N ARG A 212 18.34 21.37 33.78
CA ARG A 212 17.02 20.71 33.61
C ARG A 212 17.27 19.20 33.56
N LYS A 213 16.61 18.42 34.42
CA LYS A 213 16.64 16.95 34.35
C LYS A 213 16.25 16.53 32.94
N LYS A 214 17.23 16.17 32.09
CA LYS A 214 16.96 15.56 30.78
C LYS A 214 16.21 14.25 31.08
N ARG A 215 15.09 14.03 30.38
CA ARG A 215 14.30 12.80 30.52
C ARG A 215 15.17 11.61 30.06
N PRO A 216 15.02 10.42 30.66
CA PRO A 216 15.79 9.25 30.24
C PRO A 216 15.51 8.90 28.77
N PRO A 217 16.52 8.44 28.01
CA PRO A 217 16.33 7.93 26.66
C PRO A 217 15.39 6.71 26.67
N PRO A 218 14.68 6.43 25.57
CA PRO A 218 13.87 5.22 25.47
C PRO A 218 14.76 3.97 25.55
N PRO A 219 14.24 2.83 26.04
CA PRO A 219 15.00 1.57 26.11
C PRO A 219 15.39 1.08 24.71
N PRO A 220 16.36 0.14 24.61
CA PRO A 220 16.70 -0.53 23.36
C PRO A 220 15.44 -1.08 22.68
N LEU A 221 15.37 -0.92 21.36
CA LEU A 221 14.22 -1.36 20.58
C LEU A 221 14.43 -2.81 20.14
N LYS A 222 13.52 -3.71 20.52
CA LYS A 222 13.50 -5.08 19.98
C LYS A 222 12.84 -5.11 18.60
N LEU A 223 13.51 -5.74 17.63
CA LEU A 223 13.03 -5.91 16.27
C LEU A 223 12.85 -7.40 15.96
N ILE A 224 11.69 -7.75 15.43
CA ILE A 224 11.36 -9.12 15.06
C ILE A 224 10.90 -9.11 13.60
N ILE A 225 11.65 -9.76 12.73
CA ILE A 225 11.35 -9.82 11.29
C ILE A 225 10.74 -11.18 11.01
N MET A 226 9.49 -11.20 10.55
CA MET A 226 8.76 -12.44 10.29
C MET A 226 8.63 -12.66 8.77
N SER A 227 9.00 -13.85 8.33
CA SER A 227 8.96 -14.24 6.91
C SER A 227 8.45 -15.66 6.73
N ALA A 228 7.87 -15.92 5.55
CA ALA A 228 7.44 -17.24 5.11
C ALA A 228 8.44 -17.91 4.16
N THR A 229 9.46 -17.18 3.67
CA THR A 229 10.47 -17.69 2.73
C THR A 229 11.79 -17.98 3.43
N LEU A 230 12.62 -18.81 2.80
CA LEU A 230 13.94 -19.22 3.32
C LEU A 230 15.06 -18.19 3.12
N ASP A 231 14.81 -17.08 2.40
CA ASP A 231 15.78 -15.99 2.23
C ASP A 231 15.84 -15.10 3.47
N ALA A 232 16.23 -15.70 4.60
CA ALA A 232 16.51 -14.99 5.84
C ALA A 232 17.96 -14.47 5.89
N SER A 233 18.85 -14.98 5.04
CA SER A 233 20.26 -14.60 5.03
C SER A 233 20.44 -13.12 4.71
N SER A 234 19.76 -12.61 3.68
CA SER A 234 19.83 -11.18 3.30
C SER A 234 19.40 -10.26 4.44
N PHE A 235 18.33 -10.62 5.16
CA PHE A 235 17.90 -9.89 6.35
C PHE A 235 18.89 -10.03 7.51
N SER A 236 19.45 -11.24 7.73
CA SER A 236 20.38 -11.50 8.82
C SER A 236 21.66 -10.70 8.64
N ASP A 237 22.24 -10.73 7.44
CA ASP A 237 23.42 -9.97 7.06
C ASP A 237 23.16 -8.45 7.19
N PHE A 238 21.98 -7.99 6.75
CA PHE A 238 21.61 -6.58 6.89
C PHE A 238 21.45 -6.16 8.36
N PHE A 239 21.07 -7.06 9.27
CA PHE A 239 20.98 -6.81 10.72
C PHE A 239 22.12 -7.48 11.50
N ASP A 240 23.34 -7.38 10.97
CA ASP A 240 24.59 -7.69 11.68
C ASP A 240 24.66 -9.16 12.14
N ALA A 241 24.31 -10.08 11.23
CA ALA A 241 24.26 -11.53 11.44
C ALA A 241 23.33 -11.96 12.59
N CYS A 242 22.19 -11.28 12.74
CA CYS A 242 21.19 -11.63 13.75
C CYS A 242 20.64 -13.06 13.58
N PRO A 243 20.22 -13.72 14.68
CA PRO A 243 19.82 -15.12 14.64
C PRO A 243 18.53 -15.35 13.85
N ILE A 244 18.50 -16.48 13.13
CA ILE A 244 17.37 -16.96 12.35
C ILE A 244 16.74 -18.15 13.08
N ILE A 245 15.46 -18.03 13.41
CA ILE A 245 14.68 -19.05 14.12
C ILE A 245 13.69 -19.66 13.15
N TYR A 246 13.78 -20.96 12.92
CA TYR A 246 12.88 -21.68 12.03
C TYR A 246 11.78 -22.41 12.81
N ILE A 247 10.53 -22.04 12.54
CA ILE A 247 9.34 -22.70 13.08
C ILE A 247 8.87 -23.73 12.05
N LYS A 248 9.01 -25.01 12.41
CA LYS A 248 8.56 -26.11 11.56
C LYS A 248 7.05 -26.04 11.34
N GLY A 249 6.66 -26.03 10.07
CA GLY A 249 5.26 -26.01 9.64
C GLY A 249 4.54 -27.34 9.84
N ARG A 250 3.25 -27.35 9.48
CA ARG A 250 2.38 -28.53 9.42
C ARG A 250 1.77 -28.69 8.02
N THR A 251 2.54 -28.40 6.98
CA THR A 251 2.10 -28.65 5.60
C THR A 251 2.07 -30.15 5.30
N PHE A 252 1.02 -30.55 4.61
CA PHE A 252 0.91 -31.87 4.01
C PHE A 252 1.72 -31.90 2.70
N PRO A 253 2.20 -33.09 2.28
CA PRO A 253 2.94 -33.22 1.03
C PRO A 253 2.11 -32.78 -0.18
N VAL A 254 2.77 -32.13 -1.14
CA VAL A 254 2.16 -31.70 -2.41
C VAL A 254 2.95 -32.29 -3.56
N GLU A 255 2.28 -33.11 -4.39
CA GLU A 255 2.87 -33.64 -5.62
C GLU A 255 2.89 -32.54 -6.68
N THR A 256 4.03 -32.36 -7.37
CA THR A 256 4.20 -31.31 -8.38
C THR A 256 4.33 -31.93 -9.77
N TYR A 257 3.55 -31.43 -10.72
CA TYR A 257 3.58 -31.83 -12.13
C TYR A 257 3.99 -30.63 -13.00
N TYR A 258 4.73 -30.91 -14.06
CA TYR A 258 5.19 -29.91 -15.04
C TYR A 258 4.70 -30.29 -16.43
N LEU A 259 4.58 -29.30 -17.31
CA LEU A 259 4.39 -29.57 -18.73
C LEU A 259 5.67 -30.17 -19.34
N LYS A 260 5.49 -31.00 -20.36
CA LYS A 260 6.62 -31.54 -21.14
C LYS A 260 7.20 -30.50 -22.10
N GLU A 261 6.34 -29.68 -22.67
CA GLU A 261 6.70 -28.62 -23.62
C GLU A 261 6.08 -27.28 -23.18
N PRO A 262 6.71 -26.14 -23.50
CA PRO A 262 6.14 -24.82 -23.20
C PRO A 262 4.83 -24.58 -23.96
N GLU A 263 3.84 -23.99 -23.28
CA GLU A 263 2.54 -23.66 -23.87
C GLU A 263 2.35 -22.15 -23.94
N GLU A 264 2.06 -21.61 -25.13
CA GLU A 264 1.89 -20.16 -25.30
C GLU A 264 0.54 -19.67 -24.78
N ASP A 265 -0.54 -20.44 -25.00
CA ASP A 265 -1.87 -20.12 -24.47
C ASP A 265 -2.08 -20.76 -23.09
N TYR A 266 -1.50 -20.11 -22.08
CA TYR A 266 -1.65 -20.56 -20.69
C TYR A 266 -3.11 -20.49 -20.17
N ILE A 267 -4.02 -19.76 -20.85
CA ILE A 267 -5.44 -19.71 -20.46
C ILE A 267 -6.14 -21.01 -20.89
N ASP A 268 -5.91 -21.45 -22.13
CA ASP A 268 -6.44 -22.74 -22.59
C ASP A 268 -5.80 -23.92 -21.82
N ALA A 269 -4.50 -23.85 -21.57
CA ALA A 269 -3.81 -24.83 -20.72
C ALA A 269 -4.42 -24.92 -19.32
N ALA A 270 -4.75 -23.78 -18.71
CA ALA A 270 -5.42 -23.73 -17.41
C ALA A 270 -6.85 -24.29 -17.48
N LEU A 271 -7.60 -23.98 -18.53
CA LEU A 271 -8.93 -24.55 -18.78
C LEU A 271 -8.88 -26.07 -18.85
N CYS A 272 -8.00 -26.61 -19.70
CA CYS A 272 -7.81 -28.04 -19.88
C CYS A 272 -7.39 -28.72 -18.57
N SER A 273 -6.44 -28.13 -17.83
CA SER A 273 -5.99 -28.65 -16.53
C SER A 273 -7.11 -28.70 -15.50
N VAL A 274 -7.93 -27.66 -15.39
CA VAL A 274 -9.08 -27.65 -14.46
C VAL A 274 -10.10 -28.72 -14.82
N MET A 275 -10.43 -28.87 -16.11
CA MET A 275 -11.39 -29.88 -16.56
C MET A 275 -10.86 -31.29 -16.32
N GLN A 276 -9.56 -31.52 -16.58
CA GLN A 276 -8.91 -32.80 -16.31
C GLN A 276 -8.89 -33.12 -14.81
N ILE A 277 -8.51 -32.18 -13.96
CA ILE A 277 -8.56 -32.36 -12.49
C ILE A 277 -9.98 -32.69 -12.05
N ASN A 278 -11.00 -32.05 -12.64
CA ASN A 278 -12.39 -32.32 -12.29
C ASN A 278 -12.82 -33.75 -12.62
N GLU A 279 -12.38 -34.31 -13.75
CA GLU A 279 -12.69 -35.67 -14.16
C GLU A 279 -11.85 -36.72 -13.41
N ASP A 280 -10.52 -36.54 -13.38
CA ASP A 280 -9.58 -37.51 -12.81
C ASP A 280 -9.76 -37.65 -11.29
N GLU A 281 -10.10 -36.55 -10.61
CA GLU A 281 -10.22 -36.50 -9.15
C GLU A 281 -11.69 -36.47 -8.68
N LYS A 282 -12.67 -36.86 -9.52
CA LYS A 282 -14.11 -36.70 -9.23
C LYS A 282 -14.60 -37.31 -7.92
N ASP A 283 -13.96 -38.39 -7.47
CA ASP A 283 -14.31 -39.11 -6.24
C ASP A 283 -13.68 -38.51 -4.98
N ILE A 284 -12.77 -37.55 -5.15
CA ILE A 284 -12.01 -36.95 -4.06
C ILE A 284 -12.49 -35.54 -3.77
N LYS A 285 -12.87 -35.27 -2.52
CA LYS A 285 -13.16 -33.90 -2.09
C LYS A 285 -11.89 -33.04 -2.11
N GLY A 286 -11.98 -31.91 -2.79
CA GLY A 286 -10.89 -30.94 -2.91
C GLY A 286 -11.25 -29.87 -3.94
N ASP A 287 -10.94 -28.62 -3.60
CA ASP A 287 -11.18 -27.46 -4.46
C ASP A 287 -9.91 -27.08 -5.22
N VAL A 288 -10.08 -26.35 -6.32
CA VAL A 288 -9.00 -25.94 -7.22
C VAL A 288 -8.72 -24.45 -7.08
N LEU A 289 -7.45 -24.08 -6.95
CA LEU A 289 -6.98 -22.70 -7.02
C LEU A 289 -6.13 -22.49 -8.27
N VAL A 290 -6.54 -21.58 -9.14
CA VAL A 290 -5.84 -21.24 -10.39
C VAL A 290 -5.23 -19.85 -10.27
N PHE A 291 -3.93 -19.74 -10.53
CA PHE A 291 -3.23 -18.45 -10.57
C PHE A 291 -3.20 -17.87 -11.98
N LEU A 292 -3.80 -16.70 -12.15
CA LEU A 292 -3.85 -15.91 -13.39
C LEU A 292 -3.29 -14.50 -13.17
N THR A 293 -3.03 -13.76 -14.24
CA THR A 293 -2.28 -12.50 -14.12
C THR A 293 -3.18 -11.28 -13.91
N GLY A 294 -4.46 -11.32 -14.30
CA GLY A 294 -5.38 -10.21 -14.07
C GLY A 294 -6.85 -10.46 -14.37
N GLN A 295 -7.65 -9.41 -14.20
CA GLN A 295 -9.12 -9.45 -14.30
C GLN A 295 -9.64 -10.00 -15.63
N GLU A 296 -9.12 -9.52 -16.77
CA GLU A 296 -9.61 -9.91 -18.10
C GLU A 296 -9.48 -11.42 -18.35
N GLU A 297 -8.33 -12.00 -17.98
CA GLU A 297 -8.06 -13.45 -18.05
C GLU A 297 -8.97 -14.22 -17.11
N ILE A 298 -9.12 -13.76 -15.86
CA ILE A 298 -9.96 -14.38 -14.84
C ILE A 298 -11.43 -14.41 -15.27
N GLU A 299 -11.97 -13.31 -15.78
CA GLU A 299 -13.35 -13.24 -16.25
C GLU A 299 -13.57 -14.08 -17.51
N SER A 300 -12.59 -14.11 -18.42
CA SER A 300 -12.67 -14.89 -19.65
C SER A 300 -12.66 -16.40 -19.36
N LEU A 301 -11.67 -16.87 -18.59
CA LEU A 301 -11.61 -18.27 -18.16
C LEU A 301 -12.82 -18.65 -17.30
N GLY A 302 -13.27 -17.75 -16.42
CA GLY A 302 -14.43 -17.99 -15.57
C GLY A 302 -15.71 -18.24 -16.37
N LYS A 303 -15.93 -17.49 -17.45
CA LYS A 303 -17.06 -17.72 -18.37
C LYS A 303 -16.96 -19.08 -19.06
N LEU A 304 -15.78 -19.44 -19.56
CA LEU A 304 -15.54 -20.72 -20.23
C LEU A 304 -15.78 -21.91 -19.30
N LEU A 305 -15.23 -21.86 -18.08
CA LEU A 305 -15.43 -22.90 -17.07
C LEU A 305 -16.87 -23.00 -16.61
N THR A 306 -17.56 -21.87 -16.42
CA THR A 306 -18.98 -21.87 -16.05
C THR A 306 -19.85 -22.48 -17.15
N GLN A 307 -19.48 -22.29 -18.42
CA GLN A 307 -20.21 -22.88 -19.54
C GLN A 307 -19.95 -24.38 -19.65
N ARG A 308 -18.68 -24.81 -19.62
CA ARG A 308 -18.30 -26.23 -19.75
C ARG A 308 -18.62 -27.07 -18.52
N GLY A 309 -18.61 -26.47 -17.33
CA GLY A 309 -18.81 -27.14 -16.05
C GLY A 309 -20.26 -27.46 -15.67
N LYS A 310 -21.24 -27.09 -16.51
CA LYS A 310 -22.66 -27.44 -16.28
C LYS A 310 -22.93 -28.92 -16.49
N ASP A 311 -22.21 -29.52 -17.44
CA ASP A 311 -22.41 -30.90 -17.87
C ASP A 311 -21.41 -31.88 -17.21
N THR A 312 -20.61 -31.40 -16.25
CA THR A 312 -19.61 -32.21 -15.54
C THR A 312 -20.13 -32.71 -14.19
N TYR A 313 -19.54 -33.80 -13.69
CA TYR A 313 -19.71 -34.24 -12.31
C TYR A 313 -18.35 -34.45 -11.63
N PRO A 314 -18.05 -33.75 -10.52
CA PRO A 314 -18.85 -32.71 -9.86
C PRO A 314 -19.10 -31.49 -10.77
N GLN A 315 -20.17 -30.74 -10.49
CA GLN A 315 -20.44 -29.47 -11.18
C GLN A 315 -19.44 -28.41 -10.73
N LEU A 316 -19.03 -27.53 -11.64
CA LEU A 316 -18.06 -26.48 -11.32
C LEU A 316 -18.75 -25.27 -10.67
N ASN A 317 -18.33 -24.92 -9.45
CA ASN A 317 -18.68 -23.67 -8.79
C ASN A 317 -17.53 -22.67 -8.94
N VAL A 318 -17.59 -21.83 -9.98
CA VAL A 318 -16.52 -20.89 -10.32
C VAL A 318 -16.61 -19.61 -9.48
N VAL A 319 -15.53 -19.27 -8.77
CA VAL A 319 -15.43 -18.08 -7.91
C VAL A 319 -14.21 -17.26 -8.34
N LEU A 320 -14.40 -15.96 -8.52
CA LEU A 320 -13.34 -15.05 -8.97
C LEU A 320 -12.69 -14.34 -7.78
N LEU A 321 -11.40 -14.03 -7.87
CA LEU A 321 -10.67 -13.31 -6.84
C LEU A 321 -9.58 -12.39 -7.40
N PHE A 322 -9.86 -11.10 -7.52
CA PHE A 322 -8.90 -10.05 -7.90
C PHE A 322 -9.12 -8.74 -7.14
N ALA A 323 -8.10 -7.88 -7.12
CA ALA A 323 -8.02 -6.72 -6.24
C ALA A 323 -9.19 -5.72 -6.39
N ALA A 324 -9.65 -5.47 -7.63
CA ALA A 324 -10.71 -4.52 -7.93
C ALA A 324 -12.13 -5.00 -7.54
N MET A 325 -12.29 -6.25 -7.08
CA MET A 325 -13.61 -6.77 -6.71
C MET A 325 -14.17 -6.13 -5.43
N PRO A 326 -15.52 -6.02 -5.32
CA PRO A 326 -16.19 -5.69 -4.07
C PRO A 326 -15.81 -6.68 -2.95
N ALA A 327 -15.66 -6.17 -1.72
CA ALA A 327 -15.28 -7.01 -0.57
C ALA A 327 -16.29 -8.14 -0.30
N GLU A 328 -17.59 -7.87 -0.46
CA GLU A 328 -18.65 -8.88 -0.33
C GLU A 328 -18.46 -10.04 -1.32
N GLU A 329 -18.01 -9.77 -2.54
CA GLU A 329 -17.74 -10.81 -3.53
C GLU A 329 -16.44 -11.55 -3.25
N GLN A 330 -15.39 -10.85 -2.80
CA GLN A 330 -14.14 -11.50 -2.37
C GLN A 330 -14.39 -12.49 -1.22
N MET A 331 -15.35 -12.21 -0.33
CA MET A 331 -15.66 -13.09 0.79
C MET A 331 -16.29 -14.43 0.36
N LYS A 332 -16.89 -14.51 -0.83
CA LYS A 332 -17.47 -15.76 -1.36
C LYS A 332 -16.44 -16.88 -1.47
N VAL A 333 -15.16 -16.56 -1.62
CA VAL A 333 -14.08 -17.56 -1.68
C VAL A 333 -13.99 -18.40 -0.41
N PHE A 334 -14.41 -17.86 0.73
CA PHE A 334 -14.38 -18.53 2.03
C PHE A 334 -15.64 -19.34 2.33
N GLU A 335 -16.66 -19.27 1.48
CA GLU A 335 -17.89 -20.05 1.64
C GLU A 335 -17.59 -21.55 1.44
N GLU A 336 -18.34 -22.38 2.17
CA GLU A 336 -18.24 -23.83 2.04
C GLU A 336 -18.70 -24.30 0.67
N THR A 337 -17.98 -25.24 0.10
CA THR A 337 -18.29 -25.81 -1.22
C THR A 337 -19.59 -26.64 -1.14
N PRO A 338 -20.62 -26.29 -1.93
CA PRO A 338 -21.88 -27.04 -1.96
C PRO A 338 -21.70 -28.52 -2.33
N LYS A 339 -22.58 -29.39 -1.81
CA LYS A 339 -22.55 -30.82 -2.12
C LYS A 339 -22.75 -31.07 -3.63
N GLY A 340 -22.00 -32.02 -4.18
CA GLY A 340 -22.04 -32.36 -5.61
C GLY A 340 -21.34 -31.34 -6.52
N THR A 341 -20.66 -30.35 -5.95
CA THR A 341 -19.89 -29.34 -6.68
C THR A 341 -18.42 -29.35 -6.27
N ARG A 342 -17.57 -28.82 -7.15
CA ARG A 342 -16.17 -28.49 -6.87
C ARG A 342 -15.97 -26.99 -7.04
N LYS A 343 -15.41 -26.31 -6.02
CA LYS A 343 -15.14 -24.88 -6.10
C LYS A 343 -13.86 -24.64 -6.89
N ILE A 344 -13.94 -23.78 -7.89
CA ILE A 344 -12.80 -23.37 -8.73
C ILE A 344 -12.55 -21.90 -8.46
N VAL A 345 -11.47 -21.60 -7.74
CA VAL A 345 -11.07 -20.23 -7.43
C VAL A 345 -10.09 -19.74 -8.48
N LEU A 346 -10.48 -18.72 -9.24
CA LEU A 346 -9.62 -18.05 -10.22
C LEU A 346 -9.07 -16.78 -9.60
N ALA A 347 -7.76 -16.77 -9.30
CA ALA A 347 -7.15 -15.72 -8.49
C ALA A 347 -5.90 -15.09 -9.12
N THR A 348 -5.68 -13.82 -8.79
CA THR A 348 -4.36 -13.18 -8.94
C THR A 348 -3.41 -13.59 -7.81
N ASN A 349 -2.22 -12.98 -7.75
CA ASN A 349 -1.28 -13.14 -6.63
C ASN A 349 -1.85 -12.73 -5.24
N ILE A 350 -3.07 -12.19 -5.18
CA ILE A 350 -3.81 -12.00 -3.91
C ILE A 350 -3.95 -13.30 -3.10
N ALA A 351 -4.04 -14.46 -3.77
CA ALA A 351 -4.11 -15.77 -3.11
C ALA A 351 -2.74 -16.38 -2.79
N GLU A 352 -1.64 -15.73 -3.18
CA GLU A 352 -0.26 -16.23 -3.04
C GLU A 352 0.25 -16.15 -1.61
N THR A 353 0.01 -15.02 -0.95
CA THR A 353 0.38 -14.75 0.46
C THR A 353 -0.84 -14.22 1.23
N SER A 354 -0.81 -14.27 2.56
CA SER A 354 -1.78 -13.63 3.48
C SER A 354 -3.24 -14.14 3.58
N LEU A 355 -3.77 -14.99 2.68
CA LEU A 355 -5.14 -15.54 2.80
C LEU A 355 -5.17 -17.07 2.74
N THR A 356 -5.78 -17.76 3.71
CA THR A 356 -6.02 -19.22 3.62
C THR A 356 -7.43 -19.47 3.11
N ILE A 357 -7.56 -20.03 1.90
CA ILE A 357 -8.85 -20.45 1.37
C ILE A 357 -9.08 -21.91 1.81
N PRO A 358 -10.15 -22.22 2.56
CA PRO A 358 -10.42 -23.58 3.01
C PRO A 358 -10.81 -24.49 1.85
N GLY A 359 -10.46 -25.77 1.94
CA GLY A 359 -10.82 -26.80 0.96
C GLY A 359 -9.90 -26.93 -0.26
N ILE A 360 -8.94 -26.02 -0.45
CA ILE A 360 -7.99 -26.10 -1.58
C ILE A 360 -7.10 -27.33 -1.43
N ARG A 361 -7.12 -28.18 -2.47
CA ARG A 361 -6.28 -29.39 -2.58
C ARG A 361 -5.49 -29.45 -3.89
N TYR A 362 -5.96 -28.71 -4.90
CA TYR A 362 -5.35 -28.66 -6.22
C TYR A 362 -4.96 -27.23 -6.56
N VAL A 363 -3.75 -27.03 -7.05
CA VAL A 363 -3.26 -25.74 -7.55
C VAL A 363 -2.91 -25.86 -9.02
N VAL A 364 -3.33 -24.89 -9.82
CA VAL A 364 -2.88 -24.69 -11.20
C VAL A 364 -2.10 -23.39 -11.25
N ASP A 365 -0.80 -23.48 -11.53
CA ASP A 365 0.12 -22.35 -11.55
C ASP A 365 0.60 -22.05 -12.97
N THR A 366 0.18 -20.90 -13.51
CA THR A 366 0.60 -20.42 -14.83
C THR A 366 2.05 -19.95 -14.87
N GLY A 367 2.70 -19.74 -13.72
CA GLY A 367 4.08 -19.25 -13.67
C GLY A 367 4.22 -17.75 -13.98
N LEU A 368 3.11 -17.02 -14.09
CA LEU A 368 3.09 -15.61 -14.49
C LEU A 368 2.46 -14.70 -13.40
N THR A 369 2.80 -13.42 -13.45
CA THR A 369 2.20 -12.36 -12.65
C THR A 369 2.27 -11.00 -13.36
N LYS A 370 1.36 -10.07 -13.02
CA LYS A 370 1.48 -8.67 -13.46
C LYS A 370 2.31 -7.87 -12.46
N MET A 371 3.31 -7.19 -12.95
CA MET A 371 4.30 -6.49 -12.14
C MET A 371 4.54 -5.08 -12.68
N ARG A 372 4.38 -4.07 -11.80
CA ARG A 372 4.66 -2.65 -12.13
C ARG A 372 6.15 -2.41 -12.18
N THR A 373 6.68 -1.78 -13.22
CA THR A 373 8.10 -1.45 -13.36
C THR A 373 8.24 0.03 -13.70
N PHE A 374 9.13 0.73 -13.02
CA PHE A 374 9.44 2.13 -13.25
C PHE A 374 10.76 2.29 -13.99
N LYS A 375 10.77 3.11 -15.04
CA LYS A 375 11.99 3.48 -15.78
C LYS A 375 12.38 4.91 -15.42
N ALA A 376 13.41 5.06 -14.57
CA ALA A 376 13.88 6.35 -14.07
C ALA A 376 14.17 7.37 -15.19
N LYS A 377 14.85 6.94 -16.26
CA LYS A 377 15.21 7.80 -17.39
C LYS A 377 14.01 8.40 -18.13
N SER A 378 12.94 7.62 -18.31
CA SER A 378 11.74 8.08 -19.04
C SER A 378 10.62 8.57 -18.12
N GLY A 379 10.71 8.33 -16.81
CA GLY A 379 9.64 8.61 -15.84
C GLY A 379 8.37 7.78 -16.08
N VAL A 380 8.48 6.65 -16.78
CA VAL A 380 7.31 5.85 -17.21
C VAL A 380 7.12 4.67 -16.27
N GLU A 381 5.89 4.51 -15.78
CA GLU A 381 5.42 3.28 -15.16
C GLU A 381 4.83 2.34 -16.20
N GLU A 382 5.20 1.08 -16.12
CA GLU A 382 4.80 0.03 -17.05
C GLU A 382 4.30 -1.18 -16.28
N LEU A 383 3.09 -1.66 -16.58
CA LEU A 383 2.55 -2.88 -15.98
C LEU A 383 2.78 -4.03 -16.96
N LYS A 384 3.74 -4.91 -16.67
CA LYS A 384 4.08 -6.06 -17.53
C LYS A 384 3.62 -7.36 -16.91
N VAL A 385 3.22 -8.30 -17.76
CA VAL A 385 3.20 -9.71 -17.40
C VAL A 385 4.64 -10.20 -17.41
N VAL A 386 5.08 -10.81 -16.30
CA VAL A 386 6.43 -11.35 -16.11
C VAL A 386 6.36 -12.74 -15.49
N PRO A 387 7.38 -13.60 -15.71
CA PRO A 387 7.54 -14.83 -14.95
C PRO A 387 7.65 -14.57 -13.46
N ILE A 388 7.14 -15.49 -12.65
CA ILE A 388 7.28 -15.46 -11.19
C ILE A 388 8.68 -15.90 -10.75
N ALA A 389 9.04 -15.60 -9.50
CA ALA A 389 10.22 -16.18 -8.89
C ALA A 389 9.97 -17.61 -8.36
N ARG A 390 11.04 -18.40 -8.15
CA ARG A 390 10.97 -19.74 -7.55
C ARG A 390 10.35 -19.72 -6.16
N SER A 391 10.63 -18.68 -5.36
CA SER A 391 10.01 -18.51 -4.05
C SER A 391 8.48 -18.33 -4.13
N GLN A 392 7.98 -17.59 -5.12
CA GLN A 392 6.54 -17.44 -5.39
C GLN A 392 5.92 -18.76 -5.84
N ALA A 393 6.56 -19.47 -6.78
CA ALA A 393 6.11 -20.77 -7.27
C ALA A 393 5.99 -21.81 -6.13
N THR A 394 6.88 -21.73 -5.14
CA THR A 394 6.86 -22.56 -3.94
C THR A 394 5.68 -22.21 -3.03
N GLN A 395 5.42 -20.91 -2.81
CA GLN A 395 4.27 -20.46 -2.02
C GLN A 395 2.92 -20.81 -2.68
N ARG A 396 2.82 -20.65 -4.00
CA ARG A 396 1.65 -21.05 -4.79
C ARG A 396 1.40 -22.55 -4.65
N CYS A 397 2.42 -23.38 -4.84
CA CYS A 397 2.35 -24.83 -4.64
C CYS A 397 1.91 -25.20 -3.22
N GLY A 398 2.48 -24.56 -2.20
CA GLY A 398 2.14 -24.77 -0.79
C GLY A 398 0.68 -24.46 -0.43
N ARG A 399 -0.10 -23.82 -1.32
CA ARG A 399 -1.55 -23.62 -1.09
C ARG A 399 -2.35 -24.92 -1.16
N ALA A 400 -1.88 -25.91 -1.91
CA ALA A 400 -2.52 -27.22 -2.00
C ALA A 400 -2.33 -28.07 -0.73
N GLY A 401 -1.28 -27.82 0.05
CA GLY A 401 -0.87 -28.66 1.19
C GLY A 401 -1.29 -28.16 2.57
N ARG A 402 -2.24 -27.22 2.68
CA ARG A 402 -2.58 -26.58 3.97
C ARG A 402 -3.46 -27.42 4.87
N GLU A 403 -4.42 -28.14 4.31
CA GLU A 403 -5.42 -28.90 5.07
C GLU A 403 -5.30 -30.41 4.87
N ALA A 404 -4.79 -30.85 3.71
CA ALA A 404 -4.63 -32.24 3.34
C ALA A 404 -3.53 -32.39 2.26
N PRO A 405 -3.06 -33.61 1.95
CA PRO A 405 -2.15 -33.85 0.82
C PRO A 405 -2.78 -33.38 -0.50
N GLY A 406 -2.01 -32.67 -1.30
CA GLY A 406 -2.51 -31.98 -2.49
C GLY A 406 -1.67 -32.20 -3.74
N LYS A 407 -2.08 -31.59 -4.85
CA LYS A 407 -1.34 -31.59 -6.12
C LYS A 407 -1.19 -30.17 -6.68
N CYS A 408 -0.05 -29.90 -7.30
CA CYS A 408 0.26 -28.65 -7.97
C CYS A 408 0.63 -28.93 -9.42
N TYR A 409 -0.11 -28.34 -10.35
CA TYR A 409 0.08 -28.44 -11.79
C TYR A 409 0.69 -27.14 -12.30
N ARG A 410 1.97 -27.18 -12.66
CA ARG A 410 2.71 -26.05 -13.21
C ARG A 410 2.60 -26.07 -14.71
N LEU A 411 2.05 -25.00 -15.29
CA LEU A 411 1.83 -24.86 -16.74
C LEU A 411 3.09 -24.38 -17.46
N TYR A 412 4.24 -24.89 -17.03
CA TYR A 412 5.57 -24.61 -17.55
C TYR A 412 6.47 -25.83 -17.31
N THR A 413 7.57 -25.92 -18.05
CA THR A 413 8.49 -27.05 -17.95
C THR A 413 9.32 -27.00 -16.67
N GLU A 414 9.86 -28.15 -16.27
CA GLU A 414 10.77 -28.23 -15.13
C GLU A 414 12.07 -27.42 -15.40
N ASP A 415 12.58 -27.43 -16.63
CA ASP A 415 13.70 -26.58 -17.05
C ASP A 415 13.38 -25.08 -16.87
N THR A 416 12.16 -24.68 -17.22
CA THR A 416 11.70 -23.30 -16.99
C THR A 416 11.74 -22.96 -15.51
N MET A 417 11.26 -23.85 -14.64
CA MET A 417 11.30 -23.68 -13.18
C MET A 417 12.73 -23.44 -12.67
N PHE A 418 13.72 -24.18 -13.17
CA PHE A 418 15.13 -23.99 -12.80
C PHE A 418 15.73 -22.69 -13.34
N SER A 419 15.24 -22.18 -14.47
CA SER A 419 15.67 -20.90 -15.05
C SER A 419 15.07 -19.66 -14.35
N LEU A 420 14.02 -19.83 -13.55
CA LEU A 420 13.37 -18.72 -12.85
C LEU A 420 14.30 -18.09 -11.80
N ALA A 421 14.19 -16.77 -11.67
CA ALA A 421 14.84 -16.03 -10.59
C ALA A 421 14.48 -16.62 -9.23
N GLU A 422 15.45 -16.67 -8.31
CA GLU A 422 15.22 -17.30 -7.01
C GLU A 422 14.20 -16.54 -6.16
N GLN A 423 14.34 -15.21 -6.14
CA GLN A 423 13.54 -14.29 -5.35
C GLN A 423 12.91 -13.21 -6.23
N VAL A 424 11.85 -12.62 -5.71
CA VAL A 424 11.19 -11.48 -6.35
C VAL A 424 12.09 -10.25 -6.22
N VAL A 425 12.24 -9.50 -7.31
CA VAL A 425 12.94 -8.21 -7.25
C VAL A 425 12.15 -7.27 -6.32
N PRO A 426 12.78 -6.68 -5.29
CA PRO A 426 12.10 -5.80 -4.33
C PRO A 426 11.45 -4.60 -5.01
N GLU A 427 10.27 -4.19 -4.53
CA GLU A 427 9.53 -3.05 -5.10
C GLU A 427 10.37 -1.76 -5.09
N LEU A 428 11.21 -1.58 -4.07
CA LEU A 428 12.17 -0.48 -3.93
C LEU A 428 13.05 -0.25 -5.18
N LEU A 429 13.43 -1.31 -5.90
CA LEU A 429 14.30 -1.19 -7.07
C LEU A 429 13.53 -0.85 -8.37
N ARG A 430 12.20 -0.79 -8.32
CA ARG A 430 11.32 -0.85 -9.50
C ARG A 430 10.19 0.18 -9.43
N THR A 431 10.22 1.13 -8.49
CA THR A 431 9.24 2.20 -8.34
C THR A 431 9.89 3.59 -8.31
N ASN A 432 9.07 4.64 -8.41
CA ASN A 432 9.50 6.00 -8.14
C ASN A 432 9.82 6.19 -6.64
N LEU A 433 10.93 6.85 -6.32
CA LEU A 433 11.45 7.02 -4.96
C LEU A 433 11.19 8.42 -4.38
N ALA A 434 10.53 9.32 -5.10
CA ALA A 434 10.32 10.70 -4.68
C ALA A 434 9.64 10.82 -3.30
N GLY A 435 8.60 10.02 -3.04
CA GLY A 435 7.95 9.96 -1.72
C GLY A 435 8.87 9.45 -0.61
N VAL A 436 9.72 8.46 -0.91
CA VAL A 436 10.70 7.90 0.05
C VAL A 436 11.79 8.91 0.37
N VAL A 437 12.34 9.58 -0.64
CA VAL A 437 13.37 10.62 -0.48
C VAL A 437 12.84 11.80 0.31
N LEU A 438 11.61 12.24 0.05
CA LEU A 438 10.95 13.28 0.86
C LEU A 438 10.85 12.87 2.33
N MET A 439 10.44 11.62 2.58
CA MET A 439 10.30 11.09 3.94
C MET A 439 11.65 10.94 4.66
N LEU A 440 12.69 10.45 3.97
CA LEU A 440 14.06 10.38 4.47
C LEU A 440 14.57 11.76 4.90
N LYS A 441 14.43 12.76 4.03
CA LYS A 441 14.83 14.13 4.34
C LYS A 441 14.03 14.69 5.52
N ALA A 442 12.73 14.36 5.63
CA ALA A 442 11.89 14.79 6.74
C ALA A 442 12.30 14.15 8.08
N MET A 443 12.85 12.93 8.05
CA MET A 443 13.46 12.27 9.20
C MET A 443 14.86 12.79 9.55
N GLY A 444 15.38 13.77 8.80
CA GLY A 444 16.70 14.36 9.00
C GLY A 444 17.85 13.54 8.38
N VAL A 445 17.56 12.66 7.43
CA VAL A 445 18.61 11.97 6.65
C VAL A 445 19.09 12.90 5.55
N ASN A 446 20.25 13.53 5.77
CA ASN A 446 20.83 14.48 4.80
C ASN A 446 21.41 13.77 3.59
N ASP A 447 22.20 12.71 3.80
CA ASP A 447 22.74 11.87 2.73
C ASP A 447 21.86 10.65 2.50
N VAL A 448 21.00 10.75 1.48
CA VAL A 448 20.09 9.68 1.07
C VAL A 448 20.81 8.58 0.27
N LEU A 449 22.00 8.83 -0.26
CA LEU A 449 22.76 7.86 -1.05
C LEU A 449 23.46 6.83 -0.14
N THR A 450 23.83 7.24 1.08
CA THR A 450 24.46 6.37 2.09
C THR A 450 23.46 5.71 3.03
N PHE A 451 22.16 5.98 2.86
CA PHE A 451 21.14 5.37 3.72
C PHE A 451 21.19 3.83 3.60
N PRO A 452 21.10 3.09 4.74
CA PRO A 452 21.20 1.64 4.74
C PRO A 452 19.91 1.01 4.21
N PHE A 453 19.80 0.88 2.89
CA PHE A 453 18.81 0.01 2.26
C PHE A 453 19.32 -1.44 2.26
N ILE A 454 18.42 -2.40 2.42
CA ILE A 454 18.72 -3.84 2.25
C ILE A 454 19.24 -4.06 0.82
N ASP A 455 18.45 -3.62 -0.15
CA ASP A 455 18.84 -3.56 -1.55
C ASP A 455 18.93 -2.09 -1.99
N LYS A 456 20.13 -1.65 -2.37
CA LYS A 456 20.36 -0.25 -2.72
C LYS A 456 19.65 0.11 -4.04
N PRO A 457 18.76 1.13 -4.05
CA PRO A 457 18.19 1.62 -5.30
C PRO A 457 19.26 2.21 -6.21
N SER A 458 18.95 2.30 -7.51
CA SER A 458 19.86 2.95 -8.46
C SER A 458 20.14 4.40 -8.05
N THR A 459 21.41 4.81 -8.14
CA THR A 459 21.82 6.20 -7.88
C THR A 459 21.06 7.17 -8.78
N GLU A 460 20.83 6.81 -10.05
CA GLU A 460 20.01 7.60 -10.97
C GLU A 460 18.59 7.80 -10.44
N GLY A 461 17.93 6.76 -9.95
CA GLY A 461 16.58 6.87 -9.37
C GLY A 461 16.51 7.79 -8.15
N LEU A 462 17.53 7.74 -7.28
CA LEU A 462 17.63 8.64 -6.12
C LEU A 462 17.88 10.09 -6.54
N LEU A 463 18.78 10.33 -7.51
CA LEU A 463 19.07 11.66 -8.04
C LEU A 463 17.84 12.28 -8.72
N ARG A 464 17.12 11.52 -9.56
CA ARG A 464 15.87 11.99 -10.18
C ARG A 464 14.80 12.35 -9.17
N SER A 465 14.75 11.61 -8.06
CA SER A 465 13.83 11.89 -6.96
C SER A 465 14.18 13.21 -6.25
N LEU A 466 15.47 13.48 -6.03
CA LEU A 466 15.96 14.76 -5.49
C LEU A 466 15.69 15.91 -6.47
N GLU A 467 15.97 15.75 -7.76
CA GLU A 467 15.68 16.75 -8.81
C GLU A 467 14.20 17.10 -8.87
N LEU A 468 13.31 16.11 -8.77
CA LEU A 468 11.86 16.33 -8.73
C LEU A 468 11.47 17.15 -7.50
N LEU A 469 11.95 16.78 -6.31
CA LEU A 469 11.65 17.50 -5.07
C LEU A 469 12.20 18.94 -5.10
N TYR A 470 13.38 19.15 -5.65
CA TYR A 470 13.94 20.48 -5.87
C TYR A 470 13.10 21.30 -6.86
N SER A 471 12.65 20.67 -7.96
CA SER A 471 11.79 21.32 -8.95
C SER A 471 10.43 21.72 -8.38
N LEU A 472 9.84 20.87 -7.52
CA LEU A 472 8.59 21.15 -6.80
C LEU A 472 8.74 22.24 -5.71
N GLY A 473 9.96 22.70 -5.46
CA GLY A 473 10.27 23.67 -4.42
C GLY A 473 10.26 23.09 -3.00
N ALA A 474 10.32 21.76 -2.85
CA ALA A 474 10.41 21.11 -1.54
C ALA A 474 11.82 21.19 -0.93
N LEU A 475 12.84 21.25 -1.79
CA LEU A 475 14.25 21.37 -1.40
C LEU A 475 14.81 22.77 -1.74
N ASP A 476 15.74 23.23 -0.92
CA ASP A 476 16.58 24.39 -1.20
C ASP A 476 17.82 24.01 -2.05
N ASP A 477 18.68 24.99 -2.34
CA ASP A 477 19.89 24.81 -3.15
C ASP A 477 20.97 23.94 -2.47
N LYS A 478 20.83 23.69 -1.16
CA LYS A 478 21.68 22.75 -0.40
C LYS A 478 21.10 21.34 -0.38
N GLY A 479 19.90 21.13 -0.93
CA GLY A 479 19.20 19.85 -0.89
C GLY A 479 18.56 19.54 0.47
N GLU A 480 18.29 20.57 1.29
CA GLU A 480 17.61 20.47 2.58
C GLU A 480 16.11 20.81 2.44
N LEU A 481 15.27 20.27 3.33
CA LEU A 481 13.83 20.58 3.32
C LEU A 481 13.55 21.98 3.85
N ASN A 482 12.93 22.79 3.00
CA ASN A 482 12.39 24.10 3.37
C ASN A 482 10.96 24.00 3.97
N LYS A 483 10.29 25.14 4.21
CA LYS A 483 8.92 25.19 4.75
C LYS A 483 7.94 24.36 3.91
N ILE A 484 7.99 24.49 2.58
CA ILE A 484 7.13 23.75 1.65
C ILE A 484 7.40 22.25 1.76
N GLY A 485 8.67 21.83 1.75
CA GLY A 485 9.03 20.41 1.88
C GLY A 485 8.55 19.78 3.20
N ARG A 486 8.65 20.52 4.31
CA ARG A 486 8.13 20.08 5.62
C ARG A 486 6.61 20.00 5.65
N GLN A 487 5.91 20.90 4.96
CA GLN A 487 4.46 20.81 4.79
C GLN A 487 4.09 19.58 3.94
N MET A 488 4.81 19.32 2.84
CA MET A 488 4.59 18.14 2.00
C MET A 488 4.69 16.83 2.78
N SER A 489 5.69 16.69 3.66
CA SER A 489 5.89 15.46 4.45
C SER A 489 4.77 15.17 5.47
N LYS A 490 3.95 16.17 5.82
CA LYS A 490 2.79 15.99 6.71
C LYS A 490 1.63 15.29 6.00
N PHE A 491 1.57 15.35 4.67
CA PHE A 491 0.50 14.72 3.91
C PHE A 491 0.77 13.24 3.61
N PRO A 492 -0.28 12.41 3.61
CA PRO A 492 -0.20 11.03 3.20
C PRO A 492 -0.29 10.89 1.68
N LEU A 493 0.44 11.68 0.88
CA LEU A 493 0.30 11.73 -0.59
C LEU A 493 1.68 11.78 -1.26
N GLU A 494 1.70 11.53 -2.58
CA GLU A 494 2.91 11.73 -3.39
C GLU A 494 3.28 13.23 -3.48
N PRO A 495 4.58 13.58 -3.60
CA PRO A 495 5.04 14.97 -3.55
C PRO A 495 4.32 15.93 -4.51
N MET A 496 4.02 15.48 -5.73
CA MET A 496 3.31 16.27 -6.74
C MET A 496 1.88 16.61 -6.30
N ALA A 497 1.17 15.63 -5.71
CA ALA A 497 -0.17 15.85 -5.15
C ALA A 497 -0.11 16.75 -3.90
N CYS A 498 0.91 16.62 -3.06
CA CYS A 498 1.11 17.54 -1.93
C CYS A 498 1.30 18.99 -2.41
N LYS A 499 2.07 19.19 -3.50
CA LYS A 499 2.26 20.53 -4.08
C LYS A 499 0.96 21.14 -4.58
N CYS A 500 0.07 20.35 -5.19
CA CYS A 500 -1.26 20.81 -5.58
C CYS A 500 -2.06 21.36 -4.39
N ILE A 501 -2.04 20.66 -3.24
CA ILE A 501 -2.74 21.11 -2.03
C ILE A 501 -2.13 22.41 -1.51
N ILE A 502 -0.80 22.49 -1.42
CA ILE A 502 -0.11 23.68 -0.92
C ILE A 502 -0.41 24.89 -1.81
N GLU A 503 -0.37 24.73 -3.14
CA GLU A 503 -0.67 25.83 -4.08
C GLU A 503 -2.16 26.20 -4.12
N SER A 504 -3.05 25.26 -3.84
CA SER A 504 -4.49 25.51 -3.86
C SER A 504 -4.95 26.60 -2.89
N ARG A 505 -4.16 26.86 -1.84
CA ARG A 505 -4.34 28.00 -0.94
C ARG A 505 -4.20 29.33 -1.68
N ASN A 506 -3.11 29.54 -2.40
CA ASN A 506 -2.88 30.75 -3.20
C ASN A 506 -3.95 30.94 -4.29
N GLN A 507 -4.45 29.84 -4.83
CA GLN A 507 -5.50 29.84 -5.85
C GLN A 507 -6.93 29.88 -5.27
N LYS A 508 -7.09 29.99 -3.94
CA LYS A 508 -8.40 29.99 -3.25
C LYS A 508 -9.31 28.83 -3.73
N CYS A 509 -8.77 27.61 -3.83
CA CYS A 509 -9.48 26.41 -4.33
C CYS A 509 -9.12 25.10 -3.59
N THR A 510 -8.79 25.21 -2.30
CA THR A 510 -8.33 24.09 -1.47
C THR A 510 -9.35 22.96 -1.37
N GLU A 511 -10.63 23.27 -1.15
CA GLU A 511 -11.65 22.24 -1.00
C GLU A 511 -11.84 21.40 -2.27
N GLU A 512 -11.76 22.04 -3.43
CA GLU A 512 -11.89 21.40 -4.73
C GLU A 512 -10.68 20.51 -5.03
N ILE A 513 -9.46 21.00 -4.77
CA ILE A 513 -8.24 20.23 -4.99
C ILE A 513 -8.19 19.02 -4.06
N VAL A 514 -8.56 19.18 -2.79
CA VAL A 514 -8.63 18.05 -1.85
C VAL A 514 -9.67 17.02 -2.30
N ALA A 515 -10.83 17.45 -2.81
CA ALA A 515 -11.83 16.53 -3.37
C ALA A 515 -11.32 15.79 -4.61
N ILE A 516 -10.65 16.48 -5.54
CA ILE A 516 -10.04 15.87 -6.73
C ILE A 516 -9.00 14.82 -6.33
N LEU A 517 -8.06 15.18 -5.45
CA LEU A 517 -7.00 14.25 -5.00
C LEU A 517 -7.56 13.09 -4.18
N ALA A 518 -8.63 13.30 -3.43
CA ALA A 518 -9.34 12.23 -2.74
C ALA A 518 -9.92 11.22 -3.73
N MET A 519 -10.53 11.70 -4.83
CA MET A 519 -11.06 10.85 -5.90
C MET A 519 -9.94 10.09 -6.62
N LEU A 520 -8.83 10.76 -6.97
CA LEU A 520 -7.66 10.14 -7.61
C LEU A 520 -6.97 9.10 -6.71
N SER A 521 -7.09 9.24 -5.38
CA SER A 521 -6.52 8.29 -4.41
C SER A 521 -7.37 7.02 -4.21
N THR A 522 -8.51 6.91 -4.90
CA THR A 522 -9.38 5.72 -4.86
C THR A 522 -9.15 4.79 -6.05
N GLU A 523 -9.73 3.58 -5.98
CA GLU A 523 -9.80 2.73 -7.16
C GLU A 523 -10.65 3.40 -8.24
N ASN A 524 -10.63 2.87 -9.47
CA ASN A 524 -11.44 3.45 -10.55
C ASN A 524 -12.89 3.64 -10.12
N VAL A 525 -13.32 4.90 -10.10
CA VAL A 525 -14.63 5.31 -9.59
C VAL A 525 -15.75 4.87 -10.53
N PHE A 526 -15.45 4.78 -11.83
CA PHE A 526 -16.43 4.42 -12.86
C PHE A 526 -16.55 2.89 -12.99
N VAL A 527 -17.78 2.40 -12.93
CA VAL A 527 -18.12 0.97 -13.02
C VAL A 527 -18.84 0.71 -14.34
N GLY A 528 -18.19 -0.01 -15.26
CA GLY A 528 -18.79 -0.42 -16.53
C GLY A 528 -18.64 0.57 -17.70
N ARG A 529 -19.30 0.27 -18.82
CA ARG A 529 -19.18 1.03 -20.09
C ARG A 529 -20.09 2.27 -20.17
N THR A 530 -21.14 2.34 -19.35
CA THR A 530 -22.16 3.41 -19.43
C THR A 530 -21.98 4.39 -18.28
N ILE A 531 -21.11 5.38 -18.46
CA ILE A 531 -20.92 6.48 -17.50
C ILE A 531 -22.00 7.54 -17.78
N GLN A 532 -22.98 7.67 -16.88
CA GLN A 532 -24.03 8.70 -16.97
C GLN A 532 -23.66 10.01 -16.25
N VAL A 533 -22.36 10.29 -16.15
CA VAL A 533 -21.83 11.47 -15.47
C VAL A 533 -21.51 12.54 -16.50
N ALA A 534 -21.94 13.78 -16.24
CA ALA A 534 -21.67 14.92 -17.11
C ALA A 534 -20.16 15.17 -17.21
N LYS A 535 -19.59 14.89 -18.38
CA LYS A 535 -18.16 15.10 -18.66
C LYS A 535 -17.84 16.59 -18.70
N HIS A 536 -16.86 17.03 -17.91
CA HIS A 536 -16.45 18.43 -17.92
C HIS A 536 -15.57 18.75 -19.13
N LYS A 537 -15.70 19.97 -19.66
CA LYS A 537 -15.07 20.30 -20.94
C LYS A 537 -13.55 20.42 -20.86
N THR A 538 -13.01 20.78 -19.71
CA THR A 538 -11.59 21.11 -19.51
C THR A 538 -10.72 19.94 -19.05
N GLY A 539 -11.30 18.79 -18.68
CA GLY A 539 -10.51 17.64 -18.25
C GLY A 539 -11.22 16.64 -17.34
N ASP A 540 -10.52 15.54 -17.08
CA ASP A 540 -10.91 14.45 -16.19
C ASP A 540 -10.99 14.92 -14.74
N HIS A 541 -10.02 15.73 -14.28
CA HIS A 541 -10.00 16.26 -12.90
C HIS A 541 -11.28 17.04 -12.55
N MET A 542 -11.74 17.90 -13.45
CA MET A 542 -12.99 18.65 -13.25
C MET A 542 -14.22 17.74 -13.32
N THR A 543 -14.17 16.66 -14.11
CA THR A 543 -15.24 15.66 -14.13
C THR A 543 -15.33 14.92 -12.80
N LEU A 544 -14.19 14.55 -12.20
CA LEU A 544 -14.14 13.94 -10.87
C LEU A 544 -14.67 14.90 -9.78
N LEU A 545 -14.35 16.20 -9.89
CA LEU A 545 -14.88 17.21 -8.96
C LEU A 545 -16.40 17.33 -9.05
N ASN A 546 -16.95 17.44 -10.26
CA ASN A 546 -18.40 17.52 -10.47
C ASN A 546 -19.10 16.27 -9.92
N LEU A 547 -18.53 15.10 -10.21
CA LEU A 547 -19.04 13.84 -9.69
C LEU A 547 -19.08 13.81 -8.16
N TYR A 548 -18.00 14.25 -7.52
CA TYR A 548 -17.92 14.33 -6.06
C TYR A 548 -18.93 15.35 -5.48
N ALA A 549 -19.07 16.51 -6.13
CA ALA A 549 -20.01 17.55 -5.71
C ALA A 549 -21.46 17.07 -5.78
N ASP A 550 -21.84 16.37 -6.85
CA ASP A 550 -23.18 15.79 -6.99
C ASP A 550 -23.43 14.70 -5.94
N TYR A 551 -22.47 13.80 -5.74
CA TYR A 551 -22.55 12.76 -4.72
C TYR A 551 -22.69 13.32 -3.30
N SER A 552 -21.98 14.40 -2.98
CA SER A 552 -21.98 15.04 -1.65
C SER A 552 -23.35 15.63 -1.29
N LYS A 553 -24.15 16.03 -2.29
CA LYS A 553 -25.52 16.54 -2.10
C LYS A 553 -26.54 15.44 -1.82
N VAL A 554 -26.20 14.17 -2.09
CA VAL A 554 -27.12 13.04 -1.91
C VAL A 554 -27.23 12.68 -0.43
N SER A 555 -28.46 12.49 0.05
CA SER A 555 -28.71 12.06 1.42
C SER A 555 -28.03 10.71 1.72
N ARG A 556 -27.59 10.51 2.97
CA ARG A 556 -26.83 9.32 3.39
C ARG A 556 -27.49 8.00 2.99
N ASN A 557 -28.83 7.92 3.08
CA ASN A 557 -29.60 6.73 2.73
C ASN A 557 -29.79 6.56 1.20
N GLY A 558 -29.71 7.65 0.43
CA GLY A 558 -29.82 7.65 -1.03
C GLY A 558 -28.51 7.35 -1.78
N LYS A 559 -27.35 7.54 -1.14
CA LYS A 559 -26.02 7.44 -1.77
C LYS A 559 -25.77 6.12 -2.51
N LYS A 560 -26.12 4.97 -1.92
CA LYS A 560 -25.94 3.65 -2.57
C LYS A 560 -26.79 3.52 -3.84
N LYS A 561 -28.05 3.97 -3.79
CA LYS A 561 -28.97 3.95 -4.93
C LYS A 561 -28.50 4.90 -6.04
N TRP A 562 -28.03 6.08 -5.67
CA TRP A 562 -27.48 7.06 -6.61
C TRP A 562 -26.23 6.55 -7.33
N CYS A 563 -25.29 5.93 -6.61
CA CYS A 563 -24.11 5.32 -7.22
C CYS A 563 -24.47 4.27 -8.27
N ASN A 564 -25.43 3.39 -7.95
CA ASN A 564 -25.90 2.36 -8.86
C ASN A 564 -26.55 2.94 -10.12
N SER A 565 -27.32 4.04 -10.01
CA SER A 565 -27.98 4.65 -11.17
C SER A 565 -27.01 5.41 -12.09
N HIS A 566 -25.85 5.84 -11.59
CA HIS A 566 -24.87 6.64 -12.36
C HIS A 566 -23.66 5.84 -12.84
N GLY A 567 -23.61 4.52 -12.59
CA GLY A 567 -22.48 3.68 -12.97
C GLY A 567 -21.21 3.99 -12.17
N VAL A 568 -21.36 4.29 -10.88
CA VAL A 568 -20.28 4.74 -9.98
C VAL A 568 -20.14 3.79 -8.80
N SER A 569 -18.90 3.51 -8.38
CA SER A 569 -18.61 2.64 -7.25
C SER A 569 -18.93 3.32 -5.91
N PHE A 570 -19.96 2.85 -5.20
CA PHE A 570 -20.29 3.34 -3.86
C PHE A 570 -19.12 3.15 -2.87
N ARG A 571 -18.35 2.08 -3.02
CA ARG A 571 -17.16 1.82 -2.20
C ARG A 571 -16.07 2.86 -2.46
N ALA A 572 -15.79 3.17 -3.72
CA ALA A 572 -14.80 4.19 -4.08
C ALA A 572 -15.23 5.57 -3.58
N MET A 573 -16.50 5.95 -3.78
CA MET A 573 -17.02 7.25 -3.31
C MET A 573 -16.95 7.41 -1.78
N ASN A 574 -17.39 6.40 -1.01
CA ASN A 574 -17.25 6.46 0.46
C ASN A 574 -15.79 6.56 0.90
N LYS A 575 -14.88 5.87 0.18
CA LYS A 575 -13.44 5.96 0.45
C LYS A 575 -12.93 7.37 0.15
N ALA A 576 -13.38 7.98 -0.94
CA ALA A 576 -13.04 9.36 -1.29
C ALA A 576 -13.52 10.36 -0.22
N GLU A 577 -14.74 10.24 0.31
CA GLU A 577 -15.22 11.10 1.41
C GLU A 577 -14.32 10.99 2.65
N LYS A 578 -13.99 9.77 3.07
CA LYS A 578 -13.07 9.53 4.20
C LYS A 578 -11.68 10.12 3.95
N ILE A 579 -11.15 9.99 2.72
CA ILE A 579 -9.87 10.58 2.34
C ILE A 579 -9.95 12.11 2.39
N LYS A 580 -11.01 12.71 1.83
CA LYS A 580 -11.22 14.17 1.85
C LYS A 580 -11.23 14.69 3.27
N GLU A 581 -12.05 14.09 4.16
CA GLU A 581 -12.12 14.48 5.57
C GLU A 581 -10.75 14.42 6.26
N GLN A 582 -9.98 13.37 6.02
CA GLN A 582 -8.66 13.24 6.64
C GLN A 582 -7.63 14.21 6.07
N LEU A 583 -7.66 14.47 4.76
CA LEU A 583 -6.80 15.49 4.16
C LEU A 583 -7.15 16.87 4.73
N SER A 584 -8.42 17.21 4.87
CA SER A 584 -8.87 18.43 5.54
C SER A 584 -8.40 18.51 7.01
N ARG A 585 -8.46 17.41 7.77
CA ARG A 585 -7.88 17.36 9.13
C ARG A 585 -6.36 17.55 9.10
N SER A 586 -5.67 16.97 8.11
CA SER A 586 -4.21 17.10 7.98
C SER A 586 -3.82 18.55 7.70
N ILE A 587 -4.60 19.25 6.86
CA ILE A 587 -4.46 20.68 6.61
C ILE A 587 -4.60 21.49 7.91
N GLY A 588 -5.62 21.21 8.73
CA GLY A 588 -5.82 21.87 10.02
C GLY A 588 -4.71 21.64 11.07
N HIS A 589 -3.79 20.69 10.83
CA HIS A 589 -2.61 20.46 11.67
C HIS A 589 -1.33 21.08 11.09
N ILE A 590 -1.42 21.78 9.97
CA ILE A 590 -0.30 22.52 9.41
C ILE A 590 -0.25 23.89 10.07
N GLU A 591 0.84 24.12 10.80
CA GLU A 591 1.19 25.44 11.33
C GLU A 591 1.26 26.48 10.20
N ASP A 592 0.77 27.69 10.50
CA ASP A 592 0.70 28.84 9.60
C ASP A 592 -0.14 28.63 8.33
N TRP A 593 -1.12 27.70 8.36
CA TRP A 593 -1.98 27.48 7.20
C TRP A 593 -2.97 28.63 6.95
N ASP A 594 -3.40 29.35 7.99
CA ASP A 594 -4.43 30.40 7.90
C ASP A 594 -3.85 31.84 8.05
N GLU A 595 -2.55 32.00 8.29
CA GLU A 595 -1.94 33.28 8.69
C GLU A 595 -1.85 34.34 7.57
N ASP A 596 -2.07 33.96 6.31
CA ASP A 596 -2.01 34.87 5.14
C ASP A 596 -3.40 35.14 4.51
N GLU A 597 -4.51 34.86 5.20
CA GLU A 597 -5.83 35.30 4.72
C GLU A 597 -6.03 36.80 4.96
N GLU A 598 -5.63 37.63 4.00
CA GLU A 598 -6.15 38.99 3.90
C GLU A 598 -7.69 38.92 3.80
N LYS A 599 -8.36 39.57 4.76
CA LYS A 599 -9.83 39.66 4.84
C LYS A 599 -10.32 40.55 3.70
N ASP A 600 -10.82 39.96 2.63
CA ASP A 600 -11.49 40.70 1.55
C ASP A 600 -12.97 40.94 1.90
N GLU A 601 -13.39 42.20 1.80
CA GLU A 601 -14.74 42.72 2.03
C GLU A 601 -15.75 42.19 0.99
N GLU A 602 -16.92 41.77 1.47
CA GLU A 602 -18.05 41.26 0.68
C GLU A 602 -18.56 42.32 -0.33
N ARG A 603 -18.70 41.95 -1.61
CA ARG A 603 -19.46 42.73 -2.61
C ARG A 603 -20.58 41.87 -3.18
N GLU A 604 -21.80 42.36 -3.02
CA GLU A 604 -23.04 41.81 -3.58
C GLU A 604 -23.21 42.22 -5.06
N GLY A 605 -23.59 41.27 -5.92
CA GLY A 605 -23.90 41.52 -7.33
C GLY A 605 -24.29 40.25 -8.10
N GLU A 606 -25.54 39.77 -7.93
CA GLU A 606 -25.96 38.47 -8.49
C GLU A 606 -26.34 38.46 -9.99
N GLU A 607 -26.21 37.24 -10.55
CA GLU A 607 -26.82 36.65 -11.76
C GLU A 607 -26.11 36.76 -13.13
N LYS A 608 -25.30 37.78 -13.44
CA LYS A 608 -24.40 37.73 -14.62
C LYS A 608 -22.99 37.19 -14.30
N GLU A 609 -22.65 37.14 -13.02
CA GLU A 609 -21.33 36.74 -12.54
C GLU A 609 -21.14 35.22 -12.48
N GLU A 610 -22.21 34.42 -12.33
CA GLU A 610 -22.11 32.98 -12.09
C GLU A 610 -21.31 32.21 -13.16
N LYS A 611 -21.44 32.58 -14.44
CA LYS A 611 -20.75 31.87 -15.54
C LYS A 611 -19.28 32.27 -15.63
N GLN A 612 -18.98 33.54 -15.41
CA GLN A 612 -17.63 34.10 -15.39
C GLN A 612 -16.87 33.67 -14.13
N GLU A 613 -17.58 33.54 -13.00
CA GLU A 613 -17.08 33.01 -11.74
C GLU A 613 -16.80 31.52 -11.81
N LYS A 614 -17.69 30.71 -12.43
CA LYS A 614 -17.46 29.28 -12.70
C LYS A 614 -16.26 29.06 -13.62
N GLU A 615 -16.08 29.91 -14.64
CA GLU A 615 -14.93 29.85 -15.54
C GLU A 615 -13.63 30.25 -14.83
N ASN A 616 -13.66 31.32 -14.03
CA ASN A 616 -12.55 31.73 -13.16
C ASN A 616 -12.18 30.64 -12.14
N LYS A 617 -13.17 29.94 -11.57
CA LYS A 617 -12.95 28.83 -10.64
C LYS A 617 -12.27 27.64 -11.30
N SER A 618 -12.70 27.26 -12.52
CA SER A 618 -12.02 26.19 -13.27
C SER A 618 -10.57 26.55 -13.62
N VAL A 619 -10.28 27.82 -13.91
CA VAL A 619 -8.90 28.29 -14.14
C VAL A 619 -8.05 28.15 -12.88
N ARG A 620 -8.54 28.64 -11.72
CA ARG A 620 -7.82 28.54 -10.43
C ARG A 620 -7.48 27.10 -10.05
N ILE A 621 -8.43 26.18 -10.22
CA ILE A 621 -8.21 24.74 -9.96
C ILE A 621 -7.15 24.18 -10.90
N ARG A 622 -7.21 24.49 -12.19
CA ARG A 622 -6.22 24.00 -13.15
C ARG A 622 -4.82 24.59 -12.93
N LYS A 623 -4.72 25.84 -12.48
CA LYS A 623 -3.44 26.43 -12.05
C LYS A 623 -2.85 25.66 -10.86
N ALA A 624 -3.63 25.40 -9.82
CA ALA A 624 -3.18 24.61 -8.67
C ALA A 624 -2.76 23.18 -9.06
N LEU A 625 -3.49 22.52 -9.97
CA LEU A 625 -3.09 21.22 -10.52
C LEU A 625 -1.79 21.33 -11.33
N THR A 626 -1.64 22.37 -12.14
CA THR A 626 -0.41 22.60 -12.93
C THR A 626 0.79 22.77 -12.02
N ALA A 627 0.64 23.45 -10.89
CA ALA A 627 1.74 23.67 -9.95
C ALA A 627 2.31 22.40 -9.32
N GLY A 628 1.51 21.34 -9.18
CA GLY A 628 2.02 20.02 -8.77
C GLY A 628 2.39 19.12 -9.94
N PHE A 629 1.65 19.19 -11.05
CA PHE A 629 1.79 18.27 -12.18
C PHE A 629 2.54 18.82 -13.40
N PHE A 630 3.24 19.95 -13.29
CA PHE A 630 4.00 20.53 -14.43
C PHE A 630 5.08 19.59 -14.99
N MET A 631 5.63 18.68 -14.17
CA MET A 631 6.57 17.65 -14.64
C MET A 631 5.90 16.62 -15.54
N ASN A 632 4.58 16.47 -15.40
CA ASN A 632 3.72 15.58 -16.15
C ASN A 632 2.90 16.38 -17.19
N ALA A 633 3.59 17.22 -17.96
CA ALA A 633 2.98 18.03 -19.01
C ALA A 633 3.34 17.50 -20.41
N ALA A 634 2.39 17.62 -21.34
CA ALA A 634 2.58 17.25 -22.74
C ALA A 634 1.98 18.28 -23.70
N LYS A 635 2.56 18.37 -24.89
CA LYS A 635 2.11 19.25 -25.98
C LYS A 635 1.62 18.41 -27.16
N LYS A 636 0.53 18.85 -27.77
CA LYS A 636 -0.01 18.24 -28.99
C LYS A 636 0.99 18.37 -30.15
N GLU A 637 1.26 17.26 -30.84
CA GLU A 637 2.12 17.23 -32.02
C GLU A 637 1.29 17.65 -33.26
N SER A 638 1.78 18.63 -34.02
CA SER A 638 1.16 19.03 -35.28
C SER A 638 1.60 18.05 -36.37
N ILE A 639 0.69 17.20 -36.85
CA ILE A 639 0.96 16.25 -37.94
C ILE A 639 0.96 17.02 -39.27
N SER A 640 2.11 17.12 -39.94
CA SER A 640 2.26 17.77 -41.25
C SER A 640 1.87 16.89 -42.44
N ASP A 641 1.76 15.57 -42.26
CA ASP A 641 1.73 14.66 -43.41
C ASP A 641 0.37 13.98 -43.60
N GLY A 642 -0.20 14.18 -44.80
CA GLY A 642 -1.53 13.73 -45.23
C GLY A 642 -1.70 12.23 -45.44
N SER A 643 -1.01 11.37 -44.71
CA SER A 643 -1.29 9.92 -44.70
C SER A 643 -2.27 9.59 -43.57
N GLY A 644 -3.53 9.36 -43.95
CA GLY A 644 -4.65 9.16 -43.04
C GLY A 644 -4.62 7.88 -42.21
N GLY A 645 -5.54 7.82 -41.25
CA GLY A 645 -5.98 6.58 -40.61
C GLY A 645 -5.67 6.45 -39.12
N GLY A 646 -6.19 7.37 -38.28
CA GLY A 646 -6.19 7.15 -36.84
C GLY A 646 -6.76 8.32 -36.05
N SER A 647 -7.97 8.15 -35.52
CA SER A 647 -8.80 9.14 -34.83
C SER A 647 -8.25 9.62 -33.46
N ASN A 648 -6.95 9.75 -33.24
CA ASN A 648 -6.40 10.23 -31.96
C ASN A 648 -5.25 11.21 -32.15
N SER A 649 -5.38 12.41 -31.59
CA SER A 649 -4.26 13.36 -31.52
C SER A 649 -3.12 12.77 -30.68
N MET A 650 -1.92 12.88 -31.22
CA MET A 650 -0.67 12.48 -30.59
C MET A 650 -0.09 13.64 -29.79
N PHE A 651 0.53 13.33 -28.65
CA PHE A 651 1.17 14.30 -27.77
C PHE A 651 2.62 13.88 -27.48
N VAL A 652 3.44 14.86 -27.14
CA VAL A 652 4.83 14.67 -26.73
C VAL A 652 5.02 15.25 -25.33
N THR A 653 5.55 14.46 -24.40
CA THR A 653 5.87 14.96 -23.06
C THR A 653 6.93 16.05 -23.15
N LEU A 654 6.73 17.13 -22.40
CA LEU A 654 7.70 18.22 -22.37
C LEU A 654 9.02 17.79 -21.71
N ILE A 655 8.92 16.86 -20.76
CA ILE A 655 10.06 16.23 -20.10
C ILE A 655 10.22 14.83 -20.67
N GLY A 656 11.42 14.51 -21.16
CA GLY A 656 11.75 13.19 -21.72
C GLY A 656 11.32 12.94 -23.17
N GLY A 657 10.48 13.80 -23.78
CA GLY A 657 10.15 13.73 -25.20
C GLY A 657 9.37 12.48 -25.62
N ASN A 658 8.63 11.85 -24.70
CA ASN A 658 7.90 10.63 -24.97
C ASN A 658 6.64 10.91 -25.79
N ARG A 659 6.47 10.16 -26.87
CA ARG A 659 5.26 10.16 -27.70
C ARG A 659 4.15 9.35 -27.03
N LEU A 660 3.00 9.96 -26.81
CA LEU A 660 1.87 9.38 -26.08
C LEU A 660 0.52 9.74 -26.70
N PHE A 661 -0.50 9.02 -26.24
CA PHE A 661 -1.90 9.26 -26.55
C PHE A 661 -2.71 9.52 -25.28
N VAL A 662 -3.82 10.23 -25.38
CA VAL A 662 -4.78 10.30 -24.27
C VAL A 662 -5.46 8.93 -24.12
N HIS A 663 -5.55 8.42 -22.89
CA HIS A 663 -6.15 7.13 -22.62
C HIS A 663 -7.64 7.10 -23.04
N PRO A 664 -8.16 6.00 -23.62
CA PRO A 664 -9.57 5.89 -24.05
C PRO A 664 -10.62 6.14 -22.97
N SER A 665 -10.26 5.95 -21.70
CA SER A 665 -11.15 6.26 -20.57
C SER A 665 -11.28 7.75 -20.28
N SER A 666 -10.42 8.61 -20.83
CA SER A 666 -10.47 10.05 -20.58
C SER A 666 -11.71 10.68 -21.21
N THR A 667 -12.29 11.61 -20.49
CA THR A 667 -13.38 12.49 -20.93
C THR A 667 -12.99 13.38 -22.11
N THR A 668 -11.68 13.61 -22.29
CA THR A 668 -11.13 14.44 -23.36
C THR A 668 -10.77 13.64 -24.63
N PHE A 669 -10.82 12.31 -24.59
CA PHE A 669 -10.41 11.42 -25.67
C PHE A 669 -11.03 11.79 -27.03
N HIS A 670 -12.36 11.90 -27.10
CA HIS A 670 -13.06 12.22 -28.34
C HIS A 670 -12.86 13.68 -28.80
N LYS A 671 -12.57 14.61 -27.90
CA LYS A 671 -12.35 16.01 -28.29
C LYS A 671 -11.07 16.22 -29.07
N PHE A 672 -10.07 15.39 -28.78
CA PHE A 672 -8.82 15.35 -29.51
C PHE A 672 -8.90 14.46 -30.77
N SER A 673 -10.03 13.80 -31.03
CA SER A 673 -10.22 12.90 -32.18
C SER A 673 -10.78 13.58 -33.44
N SER A 674 -11.55 14.66 -33.30
CA SER A 674 -12.22 15.35 -34.41
C SER A 674 -11.51 16.65 -34.82
N ARG A 675 -11.23 16.79 -36.13
CA ARG A 675 -10.68 18.01 -36.75
C ARG A 675 -11.60 19.23 -36.62
N GLU A 676 -12.91 19.01 -36.47
CA GLU A 676 -13.95 20.07 -36.50
C GLU A 676 -14.24 20.71 -35.12
N THR A 677 -13.95 20.06 -34.00
CA THR A 677 -14.33 20.58 -32.67
C THR A 677 -13.25 21.39 -31.94
N ALA A 678 -12.04 21.47 -32.48
CA ALA A 678 -10.94 22.21 -31.84
C ALA A 678 -11.08 23.74 -31.97
N LYS A 679 -11.83 24.22 -32.96
CA LYS A 679 -12.06 25.67 -33.18
C LYS A 679 -13.37 26.20 -32.58
N GLU A 680 -14.39 25.36 -32.40
CA GLU A 680 -15.74 25.83 -32.04
C GLU A 680 -16.21 25.43 -30.62
N ALA A 681 -15.58 24.48 -29.93
CA ALA A 681 -16.16 23.94 -28.70
C ALA A 681 -15.83 24.71 -27.40
N VAL A 682 -14.74 25.47 -27.35
CA VAL A 682 -14.36 26.40 -26.26
C VAL A 682 -13.33 27.39 -26.83
N GLY A 683 -13.35 28.66 -26.43
CA GLY A 683 -12.26 29.61 -26.70
C GLY A 683 -10.90 29.27 -26.05
N ILE A 684 -10.59 27.98 -25.84
CA ILE A 684 -9.33 27.48 -25.31
C ILE A 684 -8.54 26.89 -26.49
N SER A 685 -7.66 27.72 -27.06
CA SER A 685 -6.73 27.35 -28.16
C SER A 685 -5.53 26.51 -27.68
N SER A 686 -5.53 26.07 -26.42
CA SER A 686 -4.32 25.49 -25.84
C SER A 686 -4.03 24.07 -26.36
N SER A 687 -2.79 23.89 -26.78
CA SER A 687 -2.20 22.61 -27.21
C SER A 687 -1.54 21.83 -26.07
N TYR A 688 -1.67 22.30 -24.82
CA TYR A 688 -1.00 21.74 -23.65
C TYR A 688 -1.96 21.01 -22.71
N ILE A 689 -1.46 19.90 -22.16
CA ILE A 689 -2.17 19.09 -21.17
C ILE A 689 -1.25 18.76 -20.00
N ILE A 690 -1.84 18.56 -18.82
CA ILE A 690 -1.23 17.85 -17.70
C ILE A 690 -1.92 16.50 -17.51
N PHE A 691 -1.20 15.54 -16.94
CA PHE A 691 -1.72 14.20 -16.63
C PHE A 691 -1.21 13.70 -15.28
N ASN A 692 -1.96 12.79 -14.65
CA ASN A 692 -1.57 12.21 -13.38
C ASN A 692 -0.62 11.01 -13.56
N GLU A 693 -0.92 10.14 -14.53
CA GLU A 693 -0.19 8.88 -14.74
C GLU A 693 0.16 8.65 -16.21
N LEU A 694 1.36 8.09 -16.46
CA LEU A 694 1.75 7.47 -17.72
C LEU A 694 1.66 5.96 -17.57
N ILE A 695 0.87 5.32 -18.42
CA ILE A 695 0.76 3.87 -18.45
C ILE A 695 1.13 3.38 -19.85
N ARG A 696 2.08 2.45 -19.89
CA ARG A 696 2.42 1.74 -21.12
C ARG A 696 1.73 0.38 -21.17
N THR A 697 0.92 0.18 -22.21
CA THR A 697 0.41 -1.12 -22.65
C THR A 697 0.97 -1.41 -24.05
N ASN A 698 0.16 -1.40 -25.10
CA ASN A 698 0.63 -1.46 -26.50
C ASN A 698 1.17 -0.10 -26.98
N LYS A 699 0.58 0.98 -26.47
CA LYS A 699 1.02 2.37 -26.68
C LYS A 699 1.23 3.03 -25.31
N LEU A 700 1.90 4.17 -25.31
CA LEU A 700 2.02 4.99 -24.11
C LEU A 700 0.76 5.87 -24.00
N TYR A 701 0.07 5.77 -22.87
CA TYR A 701 -1.16 6.51 -22.61
C TYR A 701 -1.02 7.42 -21.40
N ALA A 702 -1.49 8.66 -21.52
CA ALA A 702 -1.71 9.58 -20.41
C ALA A 702 -3.11 9.38 -19.82
N ARG A 703 -3.20 9.27 -18.50
CA ARG A 703 -4.45 9.16 -17.72
C ARG A 703 -4.69 10.37 -16.85
N ASP A 704 -5.97 10.61 -16.58
CA ASP A 704 -6.48 11.73 -15.79
C ASP A 704 -5.94 13.07 -16.33
N VAL A 705 -6.45 13.44 -17.50
CA VAL A 705 -5.90 14.54 -18.31
C VAL A 705 -6.69 15.82 -18.11
N SER A 706 -6.01 16.95 -17.96
CA SER A 706 -6.60 18.29 -18.01
C SER A 706 -5.88 19.19 -19.00
N VAL A 707 -6.64 20.00 -19.74
CA VAL A 707 -6.10 21.04 -20.62
C VAL A 707 -5.58 22.20 -19.79
N ILE A 708 -4.42 22.76 -20.11
CA ILE A 708 -3.80 23.89 -19.39
C ILE A 708 -3.30 24.95 -20.36
N GLU A 709 -3.04 26.17 -19.90
CA GLU A 709 -2.33 27.18 -20.71
C GLU A 709 -0.80 26.96 -20.62
N GLY A 710 -0.07 27.22 -21.71
CA GLY A 710 1.38 27.06 -21.73
C GLY A 710 2.13 28.00 -20.76
N GLU A 711 1.60 29.20 -20.54
CA GLU A 711 2.17 30.21 -19.63
C GLU A 711 2.22 29.74 -18.17
N TRP A 712 1.29 28.88 -17.75
CA TRP A 712 1.25 28.37 -16.39
C TRP A 712 2.43 27.43 -16.11
N LEU A 713 2.98 26.77 -17.13
CA LEU A 713 4.18 25.95 -16.97
C LEU A 713 5.40 26.80 -16.64
N THR A 714 5.52 27.97 -17.26
CA THR A 714 6.58 28.93 -16.92
C THR A 714 6.33 29.61 -15.58
N GLU A 715 5.07 29.86 -15.20
CA GLU A 715 4.67 30.43 -13.91
C GLU A 715 5.05 29.51 -12.74
N PHE A 716 4.62 28.25 -12.78
CA PHE A 716 4.79 27.32 -11.64
C PHE A 716 6.03 26.43 -11.75
N GLY A 717 6.53 26.18 -12.96
CA GLY A 717 7.69 25.34 -13.24
C GLY A 717 8.89 26.15 -13.74
N SER A 718 9.06 27.40 -13.28
CA SER A 718 10.10 28.32 -13.76
C SER A 718 11.53 27.75 -13.70
N ARG A 719 11.82 26.90 -12.71
CA ARG A 719 13.12 26.19 -12.60
C ARG A 719 13.38 25.18 -13.72
N VAL A 720 12.33 24.69 -14.37
CA VAL A 720 12.38 23.65 -15.41
C VAL A 720 12.12 24.23 -16.79
N PHE A 721 11.15 25.15 -16.90
CA PHE A 721 10.67 25.71 -18.17
C PHE A 721 11.05 27.19 -18.36
N GLY A 722 11.64 27.84 -17.36
CA GLY A 722 12.13 29.20 -17.51
C GLY A 722 13.30 29.25 -18.48
N THR A 723 13.28 30.19 -19.41
CA THR A 723 14.49 30.59 -20.14
C THR A 723 15.52 31.06 -19.13
N GLN A 724 16.70 30.44 -19.10
CA GLN A 724 17.88 31.06 -18.49
C GLN A 724 18.00 32.45 -19.12
N ARG A 725 17.76 33.48 -18.30
CA ARG A 725 18.01 34.87 -18.71
C ARG A 725 19.51 35.15 -18.66
#